data_AF-A0A817C7I0-F1
#
_entry.id   AF-A0A817C7I0-F1
#
_cell.length_a   1.000
_cell.length_b   1.000
_cell.length_c   1.000
_cell.angle_alpha   90.00
_cell.angle_beta   90.00
_cell.angle_gamma   90.00
#
_symmetry.space_group_name_H-M   'P 1'
#
loop_
_entity.id
_entity.type
_entity.pdbx_description
1 polymer ?
#
loop_
_entity_poly.entity_id
_entity_poly.type
_entity_poly.pdbx_seq_one_letter_code
_entity_poly.pdbx_strand_id
1 'polypeptide(L)'
;MTSTPSSNMLLLPPSAFQSTSSFQSTSSLYLNNDKENQTSTTTTTTVHEQLEQLQDEIGRLRTNNEALKTSGRDLLERAPALINLPRRSNIVQETLEDIIQQQATEIERLRNELEREKSRCLIAIKGLEQTLRTKELSWKAQLNEFEIRSAELQKVRKEKLYYEQLLSSQKLSTSTDNINNKLSQQLEQSEKENVSLNEEMRLLNLRLTSMNDVLTLQEEKLEQPTLNNNEKRQSLLNCWRTKVYDLLMQLKSMELILKNNSNKFSNEFTAMNLHLNKVVQQLEINVTELEEQNVKFEKEIEERQLIWEHRELEMERKIDQLEKQQNDIADAAKRFEEAIGNYPDPSLPVAHQLEQALRIIRENIHLLMEAKVQHQLVEKKTAEHIEKVREMEDAILARDKIIHELRLRLPTTTILDSDKLISDVMTRPDDFSRLAAVRAAQSTIDSLQARIIQKEESIRKYQEMLKEARDDLNKQTRQHEEEIQLLNEQLQNKRDLDFIRFKEFVERGGNPALFQGSPSSFEVARLRELEENVAVQENTIAHLNEKLREARREAETWKARLTQKMEQFKHDRENVKTSYEKIVNELNREIELHRSQLQDQQVKLGQMNDYENAQKYSPNKATKNLTTGANQREQPSLKEEKRQEFIRALADIRSDMVKIAEGNLKAMNEEDKQNLSIQALITNKTAQLQEIIDDYEGQIQNLKRELKTQKALAQQYTDQATDARGKLAQNEKKLTKLHQQNAALSDNAQRRMTGQQLQQGQGEDTIESLRRQVRLLEDKLRKTKTAERPMDETRDDRTKRTVESFQQQITDLDTHKKELLKFNQQLKDELSKVRLRNEELQKINTFLKAENESLRNGESPRSTSSGGIRRIGESGRSTYELEKMIALMKKRIDHLQAENQTLKSDLDRQRATNDSNRAFFTQATESTKEIEHMGQTNSRLQKEVALLREQVAQLQMKALPPSPSSSNNGFH
;
A
#
# COMPACT_ATOMS: atom_id res chain seq x y z
N MET A 1 -18.32 -11.69 68.38
CA MET A 1 -18.75 -10.55 69.23
C MET A 1 -18.83 -9.31 68.35
N THR A 2 -19.72 -8.36 68.70
CA THR A 2 -19.68 -6.89 68.49
C THR A 2 -18.82 -6.30 67.34
N SER A 3 -19.30 -5.33 66.54
CA SER A 3 -20.32 -4.31 66.84
C SER A 3 -21.18 -3.87 65.64
N THR A 4 -22.27 -3.19 65.95
CA THR A 4 -23.38 -2.67 65.13
C THR A 4 -23.11 -1.19 64.69
N PRO A 5 -24.00 -0.45 63.96
CA PRO A 5 -25.40 -0.74 63.63
C PRO A 5 -25.88 -0.45 62.19
N SER A 6 -27.13 -0.82 61.92
CA SER A 6 -27.95 -0.30 60.83
C SER A 6 -29.44 -0.30 61.22
N SER A 7 -30.18 0.70 60.73
CA SER A 7 -31.65 0.81 60.66
C SER A 7 -32.49 0.91 61.95
N ASN A 8 -33.73 1.41 61.75
CA ASN A 8 -34.95 1.20 62.55
C ASN A 8 -35.09 1.99 63.89
N MET A 9 -36.28 2.48 64.31
CA MET A 9 -37.63 2.49 63.68
C MET A 9 -38.67 3.36 64.45
N LEU A 10 -39.84 3.53 63.81
CA LEU A 10 -41.22 3.53 64.40
C LEU A 10 -41.91 4.80 64.97
N LEU A 11 -43.25 4.72 64.88
CA LEU A 11 -44.35 5.45 65.57
C LEU A 11 -44.63 6.89 65.08
N LEU A 12 -45.80 7.29 64.51
CA LEU A 12 -47.25 7.00 64.70
C LEU A 12 -47.87 7.64 65.97
N PRO A 13 -49.18 7.96 66.00
CA PRO A 13 -50.07 8.67 65.04
C PRO A 13 -50.88 9.75 65.84
N PRO A 14 -52.22 10.01 65.74
CA PRO A 14 -53.25 9.88 64.66
C PRO A 14 -54.23 11.08 64.46
N SER A 15 -55.04 11.03 63.38
CA SER A 15 -56.44 11.53 63.25
C SER A 15 -56.72 13.07 63.21
N ALA A 16 -57.83 13.60 62.68
CA ALA A 16 -59.10 13.00 62.19
C ALA A 16 -59.82 13.82 61.08
N PHE A 17 -60.74 13.16 60.34
CA PHE A 17 -61.85 13.71 59.50
C PHE A 17 -61.50 14.56 58.24
N GLN A 18 -62.32 14.61 57.17
CA GLN A 18 -63.61 13.96 56.84
C GLN A 18 -63.78 13.80 55.30
N SER A 19 -64.51 12.75 54.84
CA SER A 19 -65.26 12.64 53.55
C SER A 19 -64.51 12.83 52.19
N THR A 20 -64.75 12.07 51.11
CA THR A 20 -65.67 10.93 50.86
C THR A 20 -65.16 10.06 49.68
N SER A 21 -65.59 8.79 49.66
CA SER A 21 -65.75 7.85 48.53
C SER A 21 -65.31 8.22 47.09
N SER A 22 -64.73 7.32 46.27
CA SER A 22 -64.37 5.90 46.51
C SER A 22 -63.64 5.23 45.33
N PHE A 23 -62.74 4.30 45.67
CA PHE A 23 -62.37 3.07 44.91
C PHE A 23 -61.58 3.15 43.59
N GLN A 24 -60.40 2.49 43.63
CA GLN A 24 -59.72 1.73 42.56
C GLN A 24 -59.17 2.47 41.33
N SER A 25 -58.02 2.07 40.75
CA SER A 25 -56.89 1.28 41.27
C SER A 25 -55.67 1.37 40.33
N THR A 26 -54.47 1.13 40.87
CA THR A 26 -53.26 0.63 40.18
C THR A 26 -52.84 1.22 38.82
N SER A 27 -51.71 1.95 38.85
CA SER A 27 -50.53 1.76 37.99
C SER A 27 -50.68 1.23 36.55
N SER A 28 -50.44 2.08 35.54
CA SER A 28 -49.56 1.73 34.40
C SER A 28 -49.15 2.95 33.54
N LEU A 29 -47.90 2.90 33.07
CA LEU A 29 -47.27 3.51 31.88
C LEU A 29 -47.92 4.71 31.14
N TYR A 30 -47.12 5.79 31.07
CA TYR A 30 -46.80 6.62 29.90
C TYR A 30 -47.84 6.97 28.82
N LEU A 31 -47.97 8.29 28.64
CA LEU A 31 -48.39 9.03 27.44
C LEU A 31 -47.66 8.53 26.16
N ASN A 32 -48.17 8.75 24.94
CA ASN A 32 -49.01 9.85 24.46
C ASN A 32 -50.10 9.39 23.50
N ASN A 33 -51.28 10.01 23.58
CA ASN A 33 -52.22 10.10 22.46
C ASN A 33 -53.13 11.33 22.66
N ASP A 34 -52.74 12.50 22.12
CA ASP A 34 -53.54 13.73 22.15
C ASP A 34 -53.08 14.70 21.05
N LYS A 35 -53.40 14.38 19.79
CA LYS A 35 -53.12 15.25 18.61
C LYS A 35 -54.20 15.21 17.52
N GLU A 36 -55.43 14.82 17.85
CA GLU A 36 -56.54 14.63 16.89
C GLU A 36 -57.57 15.77 16.83
N ASN A 37 -57.47 16.80 17.69
CA ASN A 37 -58.54 17.80 17.85
C ASN A 37 -58.17 19.23 17.41
N GLN A 38 -57.20 19.38 16.49
CA GLN A 38 -56.83 20.67 15.86
C GLN A 38 -56.73 20.63 14.33
N THR A 39 -56.95 19.46 13.71
CA THR A 39 -56.90 19.28 12.24
C THR A 39 -58.25 19.53 11.56
N SER A 40 -59.37 19.38 12.27
CA SER A 40 -60.73 19.42 11.72
C SER A 40 -61.22 20.82 11.30
N THR A 41 -60.63 21.89 11.85
CA THR A 41 -61.00 23.28 11.55
C THR A 41 -60.20 23.86 10.38
N THR A 42 -58.88 23.64 10.33
CA THR A 42 -58.03 24.07 9.21
C THR A 42 -58.33 23.30 7.92
N THR A 43 -58.71 22.03 8.00
CA THR A 43 -59.18 21.25 6.83
C THR A 43 -60.51 21.77 6.29
N THR A 44 -61.46 22.16 7.15
CA THR A 44 -62.72 22.77 6.67
C THR A 44 -62.50 24.14 6.05
N THR A 45 -61.60 24.99 6.58
CA THR A 45 -61.26 26.27 5.94
C THR A 45 -60.57 26.08 4.59
N THR A 46 -59.55 25.23 4.49
CA THR A 46 -58.85 24.99 3.21
C THR A 46 -59.71 24.29 2.17
N VAL A 47 -60.64 23.41 2.56
CA VAL A 47 -61.65 22.86 1.63
C VAL A 47 -62.64 23.94 1.19
N HIS A 48 -62.94 24.94 2.03
CA HIS A 48 -63.78 26.07 1.63
C HIS A 48 -63.05 26.99 0.64
N GLU A 49 -61.79 27.33 0.90
CA GLU A 49 -60.94 28.11 -0.04
C GLU A 49 -60.73 27.37 -1.36
N GLN A 50 -60.57 26.03 -1.34
CA GLN A 50 -60.48 25.22 -2.56
C GLN A 50 -61.82 25.15 -3.32
N LEU A 51 -62.95 25.10 -2.61
CA LEU A 51 -64.27 25.20 -3.23
C LEU A 51 -64.53 26.60 -3.81
N GLU A 52 -64.08 27.66 -3.16
CA GLU A 52 -64.18 29.04 -3.64
C GLU A 52 -63.28 29.25 -4.88
N GLN A 53 -62.03 28.76 -4.85
CA GLN A 53 -61.14 28.75 -6.01
C GLN A 53 -61.72 27.94 -7.18
N LEU A 54 -62.32 26.77 -6.93
CA LEU A 54 -63.01 25.98 -7.96
C LEU A 54 -64.29 26.67 -8.46
N GLN A 55 -65.02 27.40 -7.62
CA GLN A 55 -66.16 28.21 -8.06
C GLN A 55 -65.72 29.40 -8.91
N ASP A 56 -64.60 30.04 -8.56
CA ASP A 56 -64.02 31.15 -9.31
C ASP A 56 -63.42 30.67 -10.65
N GLU A 57 -62.79 29.49 -10.69
CA GLU A 57 -62.31 28.86 -11.92
C GLU A 57 -63.46 28.33 -12.80
N ILE A 58 -64.52 27.74 -12.22
CA ILE A 58 -65.77 27.45 -12.94
C ILE A 58 -66.43 28.76 -13.42
N GLY A 59 -66.29 29.86 -12.68
CA GLY A 59 -66.69 31.21 -13.08
C GLY A 59 -65.94 31.66 -14.33
N ARG A 60 -64.60 31.62 -14.30
CA ARG A 60 -63.71 31.97 -15.43
C ARG A 60 -63.95 31.07 -16.64
N LEU A 61 -64.16 29.77 -16.43
CA LEU A 61 -64.52 28.82 -17.49
C LEU A 61 -65.91 29.12 -18.06
N ARG A 62 -66.89 29.53 -17.25
CA ARG A 62 -68.21 30.00 -17.72
C ARG A 62 -68.11 31.31 -18.49
N THR A 63 -67.33 32.29 -18.04
CA THR A 63 -67.12 33.53 -18.81
C THR A 63 -66.35 33.28 -20.10
N ASN A 64 -65.38 32.35 -20.12
CA ASN A 64 -64.72 31.93 -21.35
C ASN A 64 -65.66 31.16 -22.29
N ASN A 65 -66.56 30.32 -21.75
CA ASN A 65 -67.54 29.58 -22.55
C ASN A 65 -68.63 30.52 -23.10
N GLU A 66 -69.08 31.51 -22.33
CA GLU A 66 -69.93 32.60 -22.85
C GLU A 66 -69.18 33.49 -23.84
N ALA A 67 -67.90 33.82 -23.64
CA ALA A 67 -67.10 34.55 -24.62
C ALA A 67 -66.88 33.76 -25.93
N LEU A 68 -66.75 32.44 -25.84
CA LEU A 68 -66.73 31.53 -27.00
C LEU A 68 -68.12 31.41 -27.65
N LYS A 69 -69.22 31.51 -26.90
CA LYS A 69 -70.58 31.60 -27.46
C LYS A 69 -70.88 32.96 -28.07
N THR A 70 -70.38 34.08 -27.53
CA THR A 70 -70.52 35.39 -28.17
C THR A 70 -69.64 35.45 -29.41
N SER A 71 -68.38 35.01 -29.37
CA SER A 71 -67.54 34.85 -30.57
C SER A 71 -68.19 33.91 -31.61
N GLY A 72 -68.78 32.79 -31.17
CA GLY A 72 -69.57 31.89 -32.02
C GLY A 72 -70.83 32.54 -32.60
N ARG A 73 -71.51 33.41 -31.85
CA ARG A 73 -72.63 34.23 -32.34
C ARG A 73 -72.15 35.31 -33.32
N ASP A 74 -71.05 36.01 -33.04
CA ASP A 74 -70.46 37.01 -33.94
C ASP A 74 -70.03 36.39 -35.27
N LEU A 75 -69.58 35.13 -35.25
CA LEU A 75 -69.28 34.34 -36.44
C LEU A 75 -70.56 33.88 -37.18
N LEU A 76 -71.60 33.46 -36.46
CA LEU A 76 -72.91 33.09 -37.03
C LEU A 76 -73.70 34.30 -37.56
N GLU A 77 -73.55 35.47 -36.95
CA GLU A 77 -74.20 36.73 -37.36
C GLU A 77 -73.42 37.42 -38.49
N ARG A 78 -72.12 37.09 -38.65
CA ARG A 78 -71.34 37.37 -39.87
C ARG A 78 -71.56 36.36 -41.01
N ALA A 79 -72.05 35.14 -40.73
CA ALA A 79 -72.24 34.13 -41.77
C ALA A 79 -73.12 34.59 -42.97
N PRO A 80 -74.23 35.34 -42.79
CA PRO A 80 -75.01 35.89 -43.90
C PRO A 80 -74.21 36.79 -44.84
N ALA A 81 -73.15 37.46 -44.36
CA ALA A 81 -72.32 38.36 -45.15
C ALA A 81 -71.27 37.64 -46.03
N LEU A 82 -71.11 36.31 -45.89
CA LEU A 82 -70.14 35.52 -46.66
C LEU A 82 -70.77 34.60 -47.72
N ILE A 83 -72.11 34.46 -47.74
CA ILE A 83 -72.83 33.54 -48.63
C ILE A 83 -72.81 33.97 -50.12
N ASN A 84 -72.36 35.20 -50.43
CA ASN A 84 -72.24 35.71 -51.80
C ASN A 84 -70.78 35.99 -52.24
N LEU A 85 -69.93 34.95 -52.35
CA LEU A 85 -68.69 35.01 -53.16
C LEU A 85 -68.08 33.61 -53.43
N PRO A 86 -68.28 32.99 -54.62
CA PRO A 86 -67.80 31.64 -54.94
C PRO A 86 -66.28 31.43 -54.98
N ARG A 87 -65.46 32.45 -54.69
CA ARG A 87 -63.99 32.41 -54.76
C ARG A 87 -63.28 32.33 -53.40
N ARG A 88 -64.00 32.31 -52.27
CA ARG A 88 -63.38 32.24 -50.92
C ARG A 88 -63.34 30.85 -50.30
N SER A 89 -64.16 29.89 -50.76
CA SER A 89 -64.19 28.54 -50.17
C SER A 89 -62.84 27.83 -50.31
N ASN A 90 -62.29 27.78 -51.52
CA ASN A 90 -61.01 27.12 -51.78
C ASN A 90 -59.88 27.74 -50.96
N ILE A 91 -59.76 29.07 -50.94
CA ILE A 91 -58.69 29.77 -50.20
C ILE A 91 -58.75 29.46 -48.70
N VAL A 92 -59.95 29.43 -48.10
CA VAL A 92 -60.10 29.09 -46.67
C VAL A 92 -59.72 27.62 -46.42
N GLN A 93 -60.12 26.71 -47.30
CA GLN A 93 -59.78 25.28 -47.18
C GLN A 93 -58.28 25.04 -47.37
N GLU A 94 -57.66 25.66 -48.37
CA GLU A 94 -56.22 25.66 -48.68
C GLU A 94 -55.41 26.19 -47.48
N THR A 95 -55.82 27.31 -46.87
CA THR A 95 -55.16 27.81 -45.64
C THR A 95 -55.37 26.89 -44.41
N LEU A 96 -56.45 26.11 -44.35
CA LEU A 96 -56.67 25.12 -43.29
C LEU A 96 -55.78 23.89 -43.48
N GLU A 97 -55.63 23.43 -44.72
CA GLU A 97 -54.72 22.34 -45.08
C GLU A 97 -53.25 22.75 -44.85
N ASP A 98 -52.87 24.00 -45.16
CA ASP A 98 -51.55 24.58 -44.82
C ASP A 98 -51.31 24.61 -43.29
N ILE A 99 -52.29 25.08 -42.49
CA ILE A 99 -52.16 25.13 -41.03
C ILE A 99 -52.05 23.72 -40.44
N ILE A 100 -52.80 22.74 -40.96
CA ILE A 100 -52.69 21.34 -40.53
C ILE A 100 -51.33 20.75 -40.91
N GLN A 101 -50.78 21.07 -42.09
CA GLN A 101 -49.42 20.66 -42.48
C GLN A 101 -48.33 21.34 -41.62
N GLN A 102 -48.49 22.61 -41.25
CA GLN A 102 -47.58 23.28 -40.31
C GLN A 102 -47.64 22.66 -38.91
N GLN A 103 -48.83 22.34 -38.41
CA GLN A 103 -48.98 21.65 -37.11
C GLN A 103 -48.41 20.23 -37.15
N ALA A 104 -48.65 19.47 -38.21
CA ALA A 104 -48.07 18.13 -38.37
C ALA A 104 -46.54 18.15 -38.45
N THR A 105 -45.96 19.10 -39.19
CA THR A 105 -44.49 19.24 -39.29
C THR A 105 -43.85 19.72 -37.99
N GLU A 106 -44.50 20.60 -37.23
CA GLU A 106 -44.01 21.01 -35.90
C GLU A 106 -44.14 19.89 -34.85
N ILE A 107 -45.22 19.09 -34.88
CA ILE A 107 -45.35 17.89 -34.04
C ILE A 107 -44.23 16.89 -34.36
N GLU A 108 -43.94 16.64 -35.64
CA GLU A 108 -42.84 15.75 -36.02
C GLU A 108 -41.47 16.36 -35.65
N ARG A 109 -41.31 17.70 -35.70
CA ARG A 109 -40.09 18.40 -35.24
C ARG A 109 -39.86 18.16 -33.74
N LEU A 110 -40.88 18.41 -32.91
CA LEU A 110 -40.82 18.22 -31.46
C LEU A 110 -40.61 16.74 -31.08
N ARG A 111 -41.22 15.81 -31.82
CA ARG A 111 -41.02 14.37 -31.64
C ARG A 111 -39.58 13.94 -31.91
N ASN A 112 -38.95 14.49 -32.96
CA ASN A 112 -37.54 14.26 -33.26
C ASN A 112 -36.61 14.92 -32.24
N GLU A 113 -36.96 16.06 -31.64
CA GLU A 113 -36.21 16.65 -30.53
C GLU A 113 -36.30 15.82 -29.25
N LEU A 114 -37.49 15.29 -28.91
CA LEU A 114 -37.69 14.39 -27.78
C LEU A 114 -36.88 13.09 -27.91
N GLU A 115 -36.88 12.46 -29.09
CA GLU A 115 -36.14 11.21 -29.31
C GLU A 115 -34.61 11.44 -29.33
N ARG A 116 -34.14 12.62 -29.79
CA ARG A 116 -32.74 13.04 -29.62
C ARG A 116 -32.36 13.19 -28.14
N GLU A 117 -33.19 13.85 -27.33
CA GLU A 117 -32.87 14.06 -25.91
C GLU A 117 -32.89 12.75 -25.11
N LYS A 118 -33.86 11.88 -25.39
CA LYS A 118 -33.93 10.49 -24.91
C LYS A 118 -32.68 9.69 -25.30
N SER A 119 -32.16 9.90 -26.51
CA SER A 119 -30.90 9.29 -26.98
C SER A 119 -29.68 9.84 -26.24
N ARG A 120 -29.59 11.16 -26.03
CA ARG A 120 -28.53 11.79 -25.21
C ARG A 120 -28.53 11.25 -23.78
N CYS A 121 -29.69 11.17 -23.15
CA CYS A 121 -29.85 10.59 -21.82
C CYS A 121 -29.45 9.11 -21.77
N LEU A 122 -29.82 8.30 -22.77
CA LEU A 122 -29.36 6.91 -22.89
C LEU A 122 -27.84 6.78 -23.04
N ILE A 123 -27.18 7.70 -23.76
CA ILE A 123 -25.72 7.73 -23.86
C ILE A 123 -25.08 8.11 -22.52
N ALA A 124 -25.61 9.11 -21.82
CA ALA A 124 -25.14 9.51 -20.50
C ALA A 124 -25.27 8.37 -19.46
N ILE A 125 -26.42 7.66 -19.45
CA ILE A 125 -26.65 6.50 -18.58
C ILE A 125 -25.66 5.37 -18.88
N LYS A 126 -25.46 4.99 -20.16
CA LYS A 126 -24.42 3.99 -20.57
C LYS A 126 -23.03 4.41 -20.09
N GLY A 127 -22.69 5.71 -20.14
CA GLY A 127 -21.43 6.25 -19.64
C GLY A 127 -21.28 6.10 -18.13
N LEU A 128 -22.31 6.46 -17.36
CA LEU A 128 -22.34 6.29 -15.91
C LEU A 128 -22.24 4.81 -15.51
N GLU A 129 -22.99 3.92 -16.15
CA GLU A 129 -22.88 2.46 -15.96
C GLU A 129 -21.44 1.95 -16.19
N GLN A 130 -20.76 2.42 -17.24
CA GLN A 130 -19.36 2.06 -17.50
C GLN A 130 -18.43 2.55 -16.39
N THR A 131 -18.58 3.81 -15.92
CA THR A 131 -17.78 4.32 -14.79
C THR A 131 -18.08 3.66 -13.46
N LEU A 132 -19.29 3.10 -13.29
CA LEU A 132 -19.67 2.36 -12.09
C LEU A 132 -19.07 0.94 -12.13
N ARG A 133 -19.14 0.25 -13.28
CA ARG A 133 -18.50 -1.07 -13.48
C ARG A 133 -16.98 -1.01 -13.34
N THR A 134 -16.30 0.05 -13.81
CA THR A 134 -14.84 0.18 -13.59
C THR A 134 -14.50 0.44 -12.12
N LYS A 135 -15.34 1.16 -11.37
CA LYS A 135 -15.20 1.30 -9.91
C LYS A 135 -15.46 -0.01 -9.17
N GLU A 136 -16.49 -0.79 -9.54
CA GLU A 136 -16.72 -2.12 -8.97
C GLU A 136 -15.54 -3.07 -9.20
N LEU A 137 -14.95 -3.06 -10.40
CA LEU A 137 -13.75 -3.86 -10.71
C LEU A 137 -12.54 -3.39 -9.90
N SER A 138 -12.37 -2.07 -9.72
CA SER A 138 -11.32 -1.51 -8.87
C SER A 138 -11.49 -1.90 -7.39
N TRP A 139 -12.70 -1.83 -6.84
CA TRP A 139 -13.00 -2.26 -5.48
C TRP A 139 -12.82 -3.78 -5.28
N LYS A 140 -13.18 -4.60 -6.29
CA LYS A 140 -12.92 -6.05 -6.27
C LYS A 140 -11.42 -6.37 -6.28
N ALA A 141 -10.63 -5.62 -7.05
CA ALA A 141 -9.17 -5.75 -7.04
C ALA A 141 -8.57 -5.36 -5.67
N GLN A 142 -9.01 -4.22 -5.09
CA GLN A 142 -8.58 -3.77 -3.76
C GLN A 142 -8.97 -4.75 -2.64
N LEU A 143 -10.17 -5.36 -2.72
CA LEU A 143 -10.61 -6.37 -1.78
C LEU A 143 -9.75 -7.64 -1.86
N ASN A 144 -9.47 -8.14 -3.07
CA ASN A 144 -8.58 -9.29 -3.27
C ASN A 144 -7.15 -9.00 -2.77
N GLU A 145 -6.61 -7.81 -3.05
CA GLU A 145 -5.30 -7.39 -2.54
C GLU A 145 -5.28 -7.32 -1.00
N PHE A 146 -6.35 -6.82 -0.37
CA PHE A 146 -6.50 -6.84 1.09
C PHE A 146 -6.61 -8.27 1.64
N GLU A 147 -7.35 -9.16 0.99
CA GLU A 147 -7.46 -10.57 1.37
C GLU A 147 -6.10 -11.28 1.33
N ILE A 148 -5.33 -11.10 0.25
CA ILE A 148 -3.95 -11.62 0.10
C ILE A 148 -3.06 -11.11 1.24
N ARG A 149 -2.97 -9.78 1.45
CA ARG A 149 -2.19 -9.18 2.54
C ARG A 149 -2.65 -9.67 3.93
N SER A 150 -3.95 -9.97 4.10
CA SER A 150 -4.48 -10.52 5.36
C SER A 150 -4.08 -11.99 5.58
N ALA A 151 -3.93 -12.77 4.51
CA ALA A 151 -3.47 -14.15 4.55
C ALA A 151 -1.96 -14.22 4.82
N GLU A 152 -1.18 -13.32 4.22
CA GLU A 152 0.25 -13.12 4.50
C GLU A 152 0.47 -12.71 5.97
N LEU A 153 -0.29 -11.73 6.48
CA LEU A 153 -0.27 -11.38 7.90
C LEU A 153 -0.65 -12.54 8.83
N GLN A 154 -1.53 -13.45 8.40
CA GLN A 154 -1.82 -14.68 9.16
C GLN A 154 -0.69 -15.73 9.05
N LYS A 155 0.00 -15.83 7.92
CA LYS A 155 1.18 -16.68 7.75
C LYS A 155 2.32 -16.20 8.65
N VAL A 156 2.68 -14.92 8.57
CA VAL A 156 3.70 -14.29 9.43
C VAL A 156 3.34 -14.38 10.92
N ARG A 157 2.06 -14.24 11.30
CA ARG A 157 1.63 -14.47 12.70
C ARG A 157 1.77 -15.92 13.15
N LYS A 158 1.53 -16.91 12.28
CA LYS A 158 1.74 -18.33 12.59
C LYS A 158 3.23 -18.68 12.69
N GLU A 159 4.05 -18.13 11.79
CA GLU A 159 5.50 -18.28 11.81
C GLU A 159 6.10 -17.63 13.06
N LYS A 160 5.70 -16.39 13.37
CA LYS A 160 6.05 -15.74 14.64
C LYS A 160 5.64 -16.60 15.84
N LEU A 161 4.40 -17.07 15.91
CA LEU A 161 3.93 -17.92 17.02
C LEU A 161 4.71 -19.24 17.13
N TYR A 162 5.12 -19.82 16.00
CA TYR A 162 5.98 -21.01 15.95
C TYR A 162 7.39 -20.72 16.47
N TYR A 163 8.01 -19.59 16.08
CA TYR A 163 9.31 -19.18 16.62
C TYR A 163 9.24 -18.76 18.10
N GLU A 164 8.16 -18.10 18.54
CA GLU A 164 7.90 -17.80 19.95
C GLU A 164 7.68 -19.09 20.76
N GLN A 165 6.96 -20.09 20.20
CA GLN A 165 6.89 -21.42 20.80
C GLN A 165 8.23 -22.15 20.80
N LEU A 166 9.09 -21.95 19.79
CA LEU A 166 10.41 -22.58 19.73
C LEU A 166 11.36 -22.00 20.79
N LEU A 167 11.40 -20.66 20.94
CA LEU A 167 12.10 -19.96 22.02
C LEU A 167 11.55 -20.32 23.40
N SER A 168 10.22 -20.35 23.54
CA SER A 168 9.55 -20.76 24.79
C SER A 168 9.66 -22.26 25.04
N SER A 169 10.02 -23.07 24.04
CA SER A 169 10.24 -24.49 24.23
C SER A 169 11.55 -24.70 24.96
N GLN A 170 11.42 -25.03 26.24
CA GLN A 170 12.48 -25.40 27.18
C GLN A 170 13.37 -26.56 26.68
N LYS A 171 13.11 -27.12 25.49
CA LYS A 171 13.94 -28.10 24.77
C LYS A 171 15.30 -27.53 24.37
N LEU A 172 15.42 -26.24 24.04
CA LEU A 172 16.72 -25.65 23.72
C LEU A 172 17.57 -25.39 24.97
N SER A 173 16.97 -24.94 26.08
CA SER A 173 17.63 -24.96 27.40
C SER A 173 17.98 -26.40 27.77
N THR A 174 17.01 -27.30 27.99
CA THR A 174 17.30 -28.66 28.45
C THR A 174 18.22 -29.46 27.53
N SER A 175 18.25 -29.22 26.21
CA SER A 175 19.27 -29.83 25.34
C SER A 175 20.65 -29.20 25.55
N THR A 176 20.76 -27.87 25.67
CA THR A 176 22.03 -27.18 25.94
C THR A 176 22.53 -27.50 27.35
N ASP A 177 21.64 -27.56 28.34
CA ASP A 177 21.93 -27.92 29.73
C ASP A 177 22.33 -29.41 29.83
N ASN A 178 21.68 -30.31 29.10
CA ASN A 178 22.12 -31.71 29.00
C ASN A 178 23.46 -31.86 28.27
N ILE A 179 23.72 -31.06 27.22
CA ILE A 179 25.01 -31.03 26.53
C ILE A 179 26.10 -30.47 27.47
N ASN A 180 25.82 -29.38 28.18
CA ASN A 180 26.73 -28.79 29.16
C ASN A 180 27.02 -29.76 30.31
N ASN A 181 25.98 -30.38 30.91
CA ASN A 181 26.17 -31.41 31.95
C ASN A 181 26.97 -32.62 31.44
N LYS A 182 26.78 -33.02 30.17
CA LYS A 182 27.54 -34.12 29.55
C LYS A 182 28.98 -33.74 29.23
N LEU A 183 29.22 -32.51 28.78
CA LEU A 183 30.57 -31.94 28.60
C LEU A 183 31.28 -31.77 29.94
N SER A 184 30.58 -31.34 31.00
CA SER A 184 31.11 -31.29 32.37
C SER A 184 31.44 -32.68 32.91
N GLN A 185 30.60 -33.70 32.67
CA GLN A 185 30.93 -35.09 33.02
C GLN A 185 32.12 -35.62 32.20
N GLN A 186 32.22 -35.29 30.92
CA GLN A 186 33.39 -35.65 30.10
C GLN A 186 34.67 -34.93 30.53
N LEU A 187 34.57 -33.67 30.98
CA LEU A 187 35.67 -32.91 31.54
C LEU A 187 36.10 -33.50 32.89
N GLU A 188 35.16 -33.70 33.82
CA GLU A 188 35.44 -34.30 35.14
C GLU A 188 36.00 -35.73 35.03
N GLN A 189 35.54 -36.51 34.04
CA GLN A 189 36.12 -37.82 33.74
C GLN A 189 37.53 -37.69 33.15
N SER A 190 37.76 -36.77 32.21
CA SER A 190 39.10 -36.51 31.66
C SER A 190 40.07 -35.99 32.73
N GLU A 191 39.61 -35.17 33.67
CA GLU A 191 40.41 -34.73 34.82
C GLU A 191 40.77 -35.90 35.74
N LYS A 192 39.82 -36.81 36.03
CA LYS A 192 40.09 -38.04 36.80
C LYS A 192 41.06 -38.97 36.08
N GLU A 193 40.92 -39.13 34.76
CA GLU A 193 41.84 -39.92 33.92
C GLU A 193 43.24 -39.28 33.89
N ASN A 194 43.34 -37.94 33.81
CA ASN A 194 44.60 -37.21 33.92
C ASN A 194 45.24 -37.35 35.32
N VAL A 195 44.46 -37.28 36.40
CA VAL A 195 44.97 -37.52 37.77
C VAL A 195 45.46 -38.96 37.93
N SER A 196 44.74 -39.94 37.38
CA SER A 196 45.16 -41.35 37.36
C SER A 196 46.45 -41.54 36.57
N LEU A 197 46.56 -40.96 35.36
CA LEU A 197 47.76 -40.99 34.53
C LEU A 197 48.95 -40.27 35.20
N ASN A 198 48.71 -39.21 35.97
CA ASN A 198 49.76 -38.48 36.68
C ASN A 198 50.25 -39.28 37.90
N GLU A 199 49.37 -40.00 38.61
CA GLU A 199 49.79 -40.94 39.67
C GLU A 199 50.47 -42.20 39.10
N GLU A 200 50.01 -42.74 37.97
CA GLU A 200 50.72 -43.80 37.25
C GLU A 200 52.10 -43.33 36.78
N MET A 201 52.23 -42.10 36.26
CA MET A 201 53.51 -41.49 35.91
C MET A 201 54.39 -41.26 37.14
N ARG A 202 53.81 -40.89 38.30
CA ARG A 202 54.54 -40.76 39.58
C ARG A 202 55.06 -42.11 40.06
N LEU A 203 54.24 -43.16 39.98
CA LEU A 203 54.62 -44.55 40.29
C LEU A 203 55.65 -45.09 39.30
N LEU A 204 55.55 -44.74 38.01
CA LEU A 204 56.52 -45.13 36.99
C LEU A 204 57.87 -44.44 37.21
N ASN A 205 57.87 -43.15 37.56
CA ASN A 205 59.07 -42.41 37.95
C ASN A 205 59.69 -42.98 39.24
N LEU A 206 58.88 -43.26 40.28
CA LEU A 206 59.36 -43.89 41.52
C LEU A 206 59.97 -45.29 41.26
N ARG A 207 59.37 -46.04 40.33
CA ARG A 207 59.88 -47.32 39.88
C ARG A 207 61.17 -47.16 39.06
N LEU A 208 61.26 -46.14 38.22
CA LEU A 208 62.45 -45.80 37.44
C LEU A 208 63.62 -45.40 38.35
N THR A 209 63.40 -44.58 39.38
CA THR A 209 64.42 -44.30 40.40
C THR A 209 64.81 -45.58 41.15
N SER A 210 63.84 -46.38 41.63
CA SER A 210 64.18 -47.64 42.32
C SER A 210 64.95 -48.63 41.42
N MET A 211 64.70 -48.61 40.12
CA MET A 211 65.45 -49.40 39.15
C MET A 211 66.85 -48.82 38.92
N ASN A 212 66.99 -47.50 38.85
CA ASN A 212 68.28 -46.80 38.79
C ASN A 212 69.12 -47.07 40.05
N ASP A 213 68.51 -47.08 41.23
CA ASP A 213 69.17 -47.42 42.50
C ASP A 213 69.60 -48.89 42.54
N VAL A 214 68.78 -49.82 42.00
CA VAL A 214 69.16 -51.23 41.85
C VAL A 214 70.25 -51.41 40.78
N LEU A 215 70.31 -50.56 39.76
CA LEU A 215 71.35 -50.56 38.73
C LEU A 215 72.69 -50.07 39.31
N THR A 216 72.72 -48.94 40.02
CA THR A 216 73.95 -48.46 40.68
C THR A 216 74.45 -49.44 41.75
N LEU A 217 73.55 -50.06 42.54
CA LEU A 217 73.86 -51.15 43.47
C LEU A 217 74.25 -52.48 42.78
N GLN A 218 74.18 -52.57 41.45
CA GLN A 218 74.72 -53.68 40.64
C GLN A 218 76.01 -53.29 39.93
N GLU A 219 76.18 -52.03 39.53
CA GLU A 219 77.45 -51.47 39.03
C GLU A 219 78.51 -51.46 40.13
N GLU A 220 78.17 -51.05 41.36
CA GLU A 220 79.02 -51.16 42.56
C GLU A 220 79.42 -52.63 42.85
N LYS A 221 78.59 -53.60 42.45
CA LYS A 221 78.91 -55.04 42.54
C LYS A 221 79.68 -55.60 41.33
N LEU A 222 79.75 -54.86 40.24
CA LEU A 222 80.59 -55.17 39.06
C LEU A 222 82.01 -54.58 39.19
N GLU A 223 82.19 -53.54 40.01
CA GLU A 223 83.51 -52.99 40.37
C GLU A 223 84.24 -53.82 41.46
N GLN A 224 83.54 -54.74 42.14
CA GLN A 224 84.14 -55.69 43.09
C GLN A 224 85.05 -56.71 42.35
N PRO A 225 86.35 -56.84 42.69
CA PRO A 225 87.33 -57.56 41.87
C PRO A 225 87.30 -59.10 42.02
N THR A 226 86.12 -59.71 42.25
CA THR A 226 86.00 -61.09 42.75
C THR A 226 84.91 -61.95 42.09
N LEU A 227 84.62 -61.79 40.78
CA LEU A 227 83.62 -62.61 40.08
C LEU A 227 84.08 -63.24 38.74
N ASN A 228 84.96 -64.25 38.83
CA ASN A 228 85.54 -64.95 37.67
C ASN A 228 84.59 -66.02 37.05
N ASN A 229 83.39 -65.62 36.58
CA ASN A 229 82.39 -66.54 35.98
C ASN A 229 81.63 -65.90 34.79
N ASN A 230 82.05 -66.21 33.56
CA ASN A 230 81.45 -65.64 32.33
C ASN A 230 79.96 -65.95 32.16
N GLU A 231 79.50 -67.17 32.47
CA GLU A 231 78.10 -67.58 32.28
C GLU A 231 77.12 -66.72 33.07
N LYS A 232 77.47 -66.35 34.30
CA LYS A 232 76.63 -65.47 35.15
C LYS A 232 76.52 -64.06 34.55
N ARG A 233 77.62 -63.55 33.97
CA ARG A 233 77.63 -62.27 33.25
C ARG A 233 76.75 -62.33 31.99
N GLN A 234 76.82 -63.41 31.21
CA GLN A 234 75.97 -63.61 30.03
C GLN A 234 74.48 -63.81 30.38
N SER A 235 74.16 -64.48 31.49
CA SER A 235 72.80 -64.61 32.00
C SER A 235 72.19 -63.25 32.36
N LEU A 236 72.93 -62.43 33.12
CA LEU A 236 72.55 -61.03 33.43
C LEU A 236 72.36 -60.19 32.17
N LEU A 237 73.28 -60.28 31.21
CA LEU A 237 73.24 -59.50 29.97
C LEU A 237 72.08 -59.91 29.05
N ASN A 238 71.67 -61.19 29.07
CA ASN A 238 70.45 -61.64 28.40
C ASN A 238 69.18 -61.22 29.14
N CYS A 239 69.16 -61.23 30.48
CA CYS A 239 68.05 -60.69 31.27
C CYS A 239 67.82 -59.20 30.98
N TRP A 240 68.90 -58.40 30.94
CA TRP A 240 68.88 -57.01 30.52
C TRP A 240 68.35 -56.83 29.08
N ARG A 241 68.83 -57.64 28.12
CA ARG A 241 68.34 -57.58 26.73
C ARG A 241 66.85 -57.83 26.64
N THR A 242 66.33 -58.89 27.28
CA THR A 242 64.88 -59.14 27.34
C THR A 242 64.16 -57.95 27.95
N LYS A 243 64.68 -57.37 29.04
CA LYS A 243 64.02 -56.25 29.70
C LYS A 243 64.01 -54.96 28.87
N VAL A 244 65.07 -54.70 28.09
CA VAL A 244 65.12 -53.60 27.12
C VAL A 244 64.17 -53.84 25.94
N TYR A 245 64.04 -55.08 25.45
CA TYR A 245 63.03 -55.43 24.44
C TYR A 245 61.60 -55.25 24.97
N ASP A 246 61.29 -55.67 26.20
CA ASP A 246 59.98 -55.43 26.83
C ASP A 246 59.63 -53.94 26.85
N LEU A 247 60.58 -53.10 27.31
CA LEU A 247 60.41 -51.65 27.39
C LEU A 247 60.24 -51.01 26.01
N LEU A 248 61.01 -51.43 25.01
CA LEU A 248 60.85 -50.96 23.62
C LEU A 248 59.48 -51.35 23.04
N MET A 249 58.98 -52.55 23.34
CA MET A 249 57.65 -53.00 22.91
C MET A 249 56.52 -52.22 23.61
N GLN A 250 56.67 -51.89 24.89
CA GLN A 250 55.74 -51.02 25.64
C GLN A 250 55.73 -49.59 25.10
N LEU A 251 56.91 -49.01 24.82
CA LEU A 251 57.03 -47.68 24.23
C LEU A 251 56.39 -47.65 22.82
N LYS A 252 56.60 -48.71 22.02
CA LYS A 252 56.01 -48.81 20.68
C LYS A 252 54.50 -49.03 20.68
N SER A 253 53.94 -49.77 21.64
CA SER A 253 52.48 -49.90 21.76
C SER A 253 51.85 -48.58 22.22
N MET A 254 52.49 -47.84 23.13
CA MET A 254 52.05 -46.50 23.55
C MET A 254 52.06 -45.50 22.38
N GLU A 255 53.13 -45.45 21.56
CA GLU A 255 53.16 -44.64 20.33
C GLU A 255 51.99 -44.95 19.40
N LEU A 256 51.67 -46.24 19.19
CA LEU A 256 50.58 -46.66 18.32
C LEU A 256 49.20 -46.26 18.87
N ILE A 257 49.00 -46.34 20.19
CA ILE A 257 47.77 -45.88 20.85
C ILE A 257 47.61 -44.36 20.71
N LEU A 258 48.66 -43.59 21.01
CA LEU A 258 48.65 -42.12 20.87
C LEU A 258 48.39 -41.70 19.42
N LYS A 259 49.04 -42.35 18.44
CA LYS A 259 48.82 -42.09 17.02
C LYS A 259 47.40 -42.45 16.56
N ASN A 260 46.83 -43.55 17.05
CA ASN A 260 45.46 -43.94 16.73
C ASN A 260 44.44 -42.94 17.31
N ASN A 261 44.64 -42.49 18.55
CA ASN A 261 43.78 -41.48 19.17
C ASN A 261 43.91 -40.11 18.49
N SER A 262 45.14 -39.69 18.14
CA SER A 262 45.37 -38.47 17.34
C SER A 262 44.66 -38.52 15.98
N ASN A 263 44.71 -39.67 15.29
CA ASN A 263 43.97 -39.87 14.04
C ASN A 263 42.45 -39.79 14.23
N LYS A 264 41.90 -40.36 15.33
CA LYS A 264 40.45 -40.25 15.64
C LYS A 264 40.03 -38.80 15.85
N PHE A 265 40.72 -38.06 16.71
CA PHE A 265 40.42 -36.64 16.94
C PHE A 265 40.55 -35.80 15.66
N SER A 266 41.54 -36.09 14.80
CA SER A 266 41.67 -35.45 13.48
C SER A 266 40.49 -35.75 12.55
N ASN A 267 40.00 -36.99 12.53
CA ASN A 267 38.84 -37.40 11.75
C ASN A 267 37.52 -36.80 12.29
N GLU A 268 37.37 -36.73 13.61
CA GLU A 268 36.22 -36.07 14.27
C GLU A 268 36.23 -34.56 14.03
N PHE A 269 37.40 -33.91 14.12
CA PHE A 269 37.57 -32.49 13.83
C PHE A 269 37.29 -32.17 12.35
N THR A 270 37.78 -32.98 11.40
CA THR A 270 37.48 -32.78 9.98
C THR A 270 36.01 -33.03 9.65
N ALA A 271 35.37 -34.02 10.28
CA ALA A 271 33.92 -34.23 10.16
C ALA A 271 33.11 -33.05 10.74
N MET A 272 33.52 -32.49 11.87
CA MET A 272 32.87 -31.31 12.47
C MET A 272 33.03 -30.07 11.59
N ASN A 273 34.21 -29.82 11.03
CA ASN A 273 34.42 -28.72 10.08
C ASN A 273 33.61 -28.92 8.79
N LEU A 274 33.47 -30.16 8.29
CA LEU A 274 32.63 -30.46 7.13
C LEU A 274 31.14 -30.21 7.41
N HIS A 275 30.66 -30.46 8.64
CA HIS A 275 29.32 -30.09 9.06
C HIS A 275 29.17 -28.56 9.16
N LEU A 276 30.13 -27.88 9.79
CA LEU A 276 30.12 -26.43 9.97
C LEU A 276 30.11 -25.70 8.61
N ASN A 277 30.94 -26.12 7.66
CA ASN A 277 30.96 -25.57 6.31
C ASN A 277 29.63 -25.76 5.56
N LYS A 278 28.92 -26.87 5.77
CA LYS A 278 27.57 -27.07 5.19
C LYS A 278 26.53 -26.14 5.82
N VAL A 279 26.61 -25.89 7.12
CA VAL A 279 25.75 -24.92 7.81
C VAL A 279 26.03 -23.50 7.31
N VAL A 280 27.31 -23.13 7.15
CA VAL A 280 27.72 -21.84 6.57
C VAL A 280 27.18 -21.69 5.13
N GLN A 281 27.39 -22.68 4.26
CA GLN A 281 26.85 -22.67 2.89
C GLN A 281 25.32 -22.55 2.85
N GLN A 282 24.60 -23.20 3.76
CA GLN A 282 23.14 -23.06 3.83
C GLN A 282 22.73 -21.66 4.32
N LEU A 283 23.48 -21.06 5.26
CA LEU A 283 23.24 -19.69 5.70
C LEU A 283 23.56 -18.67 4.60
N GLU A 284 24.64 -18.86 3.83
CA GLU A 284 25.00 -18.05 2.66
C GLU A 284 23.87 -18.07 1.61
N ILE A 285 23.36 -19.26 1.25
CA ILE A 285 22.21 -19.40 0.34
C ILE A 285 20.98 -18.66 0.90
N ASN A 286 20.62 -18.91 2.16
CA ASN A 286 19.47 -18.27 2.80
C ASN A 286 19.61 -16.74 2.84
N VAL A 287 20.82 -16.20 3.03
CA VAL A 287 21.08 -14.75 2.97
C VAL A 287 20.84 -14.24 1.55
N THR A 288 21.36 -14.89 0.51
CA THR A 288 21.13 -14.45 -0.87
C THR A 288 19.64 -14.52 -1.29
N GLU A 289 18.88 -15.49 -0.79
CA GLU A 289 17.42 -15.54 -1.02
C GLU A 289 16.66 -14.40 -0.30
N LEU A 290 17.13 -13.95 0.87
CA LEU A 290 16.56 -12.83 1.61
C LEU A 290 16.95 -11.48 0.98
N GLU A 291 18.18 -11.35 0.50
CA GLU A 291 18.63 -10.18 -0.27
C GLU A 291 17.82 -10.03 -1.57
N GLU A 292 17.59 -11.12 -2.32
CA GLU A 292 16.75 -11.09 -3.53
C GLU A 292 15.28 -10.75 -3.21
N GLN A 293 14.77 -11.14 -2.05
CA GLN A 293 13.44 -10.74 -1.57
C GLN A 293 13.37 -9.26 -1.20
N ASN A 294 14.37 -8.73 -0.49
CA ASN A 294 14.43 -7.31 -0.15
C ASN A 294 14.45 -6.43 -1.40
N VAL A 295 15.30 -6.75 -2.40
CA VAL A 295 15.37 -6.01 -3.67
C VAL A 295 14.03 -6.05 -4.43
N LYS A 296 13.27 -7.15 -4.35
CA LYS A 296 11.90 -7.22 -4.91
C LYS A 296 10.93 -6.30 -4.18
N PHE A 297 10.97 -6.26 -2.84
CA PHE A 297 10.11 -5.37 -2.05
C PHE A 297 10.46 -3.89 -2.23
N GLU A 298 11.75 -3.54 -2.31
CA GLU A 298 12.23 -2.19 -2.62
C GLU A 298 11.68 -1.74 -3.98
N LYS A 299 11.80 -2.58 -5.02
CA LYS A 299 11.26 -2.30 -6.35
C LYS A 299 9.72 -2.17 -6.37
N GLU A 300 8.98 -2.97 -5.60
CA GLU A 300 7.53 -2.79 -5.44
C GLU A 300 7.18 -1.46 -4.75
N ILE A 301 7.99 -1.01 -3.80
CA ILE A 301 7.81 0.26 -3.10
C ILE A 301 8.11 1.43 -4.06
N GLU A 302 9.20 1.36 -4.85
CA GLU A 302 9.50 2.33 -5.91
C GLU A 302 8.38 2.41 -6.95
N GLU A 303 7.85 1.29 -7.43
CA GLU A 303 6.74 1.28 -8.40
C GLU A 303 5.46 1.91 -7.82
N ARG A 304 5.15 1.65 -6.54
CA ARG A 304 4.02 2.30 -5.85
C ARG A 304 4.26 3.79 -5.63
N GLN A 305 5.47 4.19 -5.27
CA GLN A 305 5.88 5.58 -5.09
C GLN A 305 5.75 6.37 -6.39
N LEU A 306 6.24 5.83 -7.52
CA LEU A 306 6.10 6.45 -8.85
C LEU A 306 4.63 6.63 -9.27
N ILE A 307 3.74 5.70 -8.89
CA ILE A 307 2.29 5.83 -9.12
C ILE A 307 1.70 6.94 -8.24
N TRP A 308 2.16 7.10 -7.01
CA TRP A 308 1.73 8.16 -6.10
C TRP A 308 2.21 9.53 -6.59
N GLU A 309 3.48 9.69 -6.93
CA GLU A 309 4.06 10.92 -7.51
C GLU A 309 3.36 11.31 -8.82
N HIS A 310 3.10 10.34 -9.71
CA HIS A 310 2.33 10.60 -10.93
C HIS A 310 0.92 11.12 -10.62
N ARG A 311 0.27 10.58 -9.58
CA ARG A 311 -1.07 10.99 -9.15
C ARG A 311 -1.06 12.34 -8.43
N GLU A 312 0.01 12.67 -7.70
CA GLU A 312 0.21 13.96 -7.06
C GLU A 312 0.40 15.05 -8.11
N LEU A 313 1.29 14.84 -9.09
CA LEU A 313 1.47 15.69 -10.27
C LEU A 313 0.18 15.87 -11.09
N GLU A 314 -0.68 14.84 -11.16
CA GLU A 314 -2.01 14.97 -11.74
C GLU A 314 -2.95 15.88 -10.94
N MET A 315 -2.80 15.97 -9.61
CA MET A 315 -3.64 16.77 -8.73
C MET A 315 -3.12 18.22 -8.64
N GLU A 316 -1.80 18.42 -8.56
CA GLU A 316 -1.14 19.73 -8.69
C GLU A 316 -1.57 20.41 -9.99
N ARG A 317 -1.49 19.71 -11.14
CA ARG A 317 -1.95 20.26 -12.44
C ARG A 317 -3.42 20.64 -12.47
N LYS A 318 -4.27 20.08 -11.59
CA LYS A 318 -5.68 20.49 -11.45
C LYS A 318 -5.82 21.70 -10.51
N ILE A 319 -4.99 21.78 -9.47
CA ILE A 319 -4.87 22.96 -8.62
C ILE A 319 -4.37 24.16 -9.45
N ASP A 320 -3.32 24.00 -10.25
CA ASP A 320 -2.84 25.02 -11.22
C ASP A 320 -3.97 25.54 -12.13
N GLN A 321 -4.83 24.64 -12.62
CA GLN A 321 -5.96 24.98 -13.49
C GLN A 321 -7.06 25.73 -12.74
N LEU A 322 -7.37 25.34 -11.50
CA LEU A 322 -8.36 25.99 -10.65
C LEU A 322 -7.86 27.34 -10.13
N GLU A 323 -6.60 27.44 -9.69
CA GLU A 323 -5.95 28.70 -9.35
C GLU A 323 -5.90 29.63 -10.55
N LYS A 324 -5.57 29.13 -11.74
CA LYS A 324 -5.63 29.95 -12.96
C LYS A 324 -7.06 30.44 -13.23
N GLN A 325 -8.07 29.57 -13.16
CA GLN A 325 -9.47 29.99 -13.31
C GLN A 325 -9.89 31.02 -12.25
N GLN A 326 -9.45 30.87 -11.00
CA GLN A 326 -9.71 31.82 -9.93
C GLN A 326 -9.02 33.17 -10.19
N ASN A 327 -7.78 33.16 -10.69
CA ASN A 327 -7.07 34.38 -11.10
C ASN A 327 -7.72 35.04 -12.32
N ASP A 328 -8.10 34.27 -13.35
CA ASP A 328 -8.82 34.78 -14.54
C ASP A 328 -10.18 35.40 -14.14
N ILE A 329 -10.89 34.81 -13.15
CA ILE A 329 -12.12 35.36 -12.55
C ILE A 329 -11.84 36.61 -11.72
N ALA A 330 -10.77 36.64 -10.93
CA ALA A 330 -10.40 37.82 -10.14
C ALA A 330 -9.99 39.00 -11.02
N ASP A 331 -9.24 38.75 -12.09
CA ASP A 331 -8.88 39.74 -13.12
C ASP A 331 -10.12 40.24 -13.87
N ALA A 332 -11.09 39.36 -14.18
CA ALA A 332 -12.36 39.75 -14.78
C ALA A 332 -13.19 40.62 -13.81
N ALA A 333 -13.32 40.20 -12.55
CA ALA A 333 -14.03 40.96 -11.51
C ALA A 333 -13.38 42.34 -11.28
N LYS A 334 -12.05 42.41 -11.25
CA LYS A 334 -11.30 43.67 -11.15
C LYS A 334 -11.50 44.56 -12.38
N ARG A 335 -11.56 44.00 -13.59
CA ARG A 335 -11.89 44.77 -14.81
C ARG A 335 -13.34 45.26 -14.81
N PHE A 336 -14.28 44.50 -14.23
CA PHE A 336 -15.64 44.99 -14.00
C PHE A 336 -15.68 46.10 -12.94
N GLU A 337 -14.91 45.99 -11.86
CA GLU A 337 -14.77 47.05 -10.84
C GLU A 337 -14.13 48.32 -11.43
N GLU A 338 -13.09 48.18 -12.26
CA GLU A 338 -12.46 49.28 -13.00
C GLU A 338 -13.40 49.91 -14.05
N ALA A 339 -14.30 49.14 -14.66
CA ALA A 339 -15.29 49.63 -15.62
C ALA A 339 -16.54 50.26 -14.96
N ILE A 340 -16.91 49.82 -13.76
CA ILE A 340 -17.99 50.39 -12.94
C ILE A 340 -17.46 51.57 -12.10
N GLY A 341 -16.14 51.69 -11.96
CA GLY A 341 -15.43 52.64 -11.12
C GLY A 341 -15.46 54.09 -11.61
N ASN A 342 -16.59 54.79 -11.38
CA ASN A 342 -16.65 56.06 -10.66
C ASN A 342 -18.08 56.60 -10.66
N TYR A 343 -18.65 56.89 -9.48
CA TYR A 343 -19.80 57.78 -9.39
C TYR A 343 -19.36 59.23 -9.70
N PRO A 344 -20.19 60.06 -10.36
CA PRO A 344 -19.85 61.46 -10.63
C PRO A 344 -19.64 62.22 -9.31
N ASP A 345 -18.62 63.07 -9.26
CA ASP A 345 -18.15 63.68 -8.02
C ASP A 345 -19.23 64.60 -7.40
N PRO A 346 -19.70 64.34 -6.16
CA PRO A 346 -20.74 65.14 -5.50
C PRO A 346 -20.39 66.64 -5.31
N SER A 347 -19.12 67.02 -5.42
CA SER A 347 -18.65 68.41 -5.27
C SER A 347 -18.72 69.25 -6.55
N LEU A 348 -18.86 68.63 -7.74
CA LEU A 348 -18.92 69.34 -9.01
C LEU A 348 -20.31 69.98 -9.27
N PRO A 349 -20.41 71.06 -10.05
CA PRO A 349 -21.71 71.62 -10.45
C PRO A 349 -22.56 70.59 -11.19
N VAL A 350 -23.88 70.58 -10.93
CA VAL A 350 -24.83 69.57 -11.45
C VAL A 350 -24.75 69.36 -12.97
N ALA A 351 -24.46 70.40 -13.75
CA ALA A 351 -24.24 70.28 -15.20
C ALA A 351 -23.03 69.38 -15.55
N HIS A 352 -21.92 69.50 -14.83
CA HIS A 352 -20.74 68.66 -15.01
C HIS A 352 -20.95 67.24 -14.45
N GLN A 353 -21.70 67.09 -13.35
CA GLN A 353 -22.11 65.77 -12.85
C GLN A 353 -22.98 65.02 -13.87
N LEU A 354 -23.93 65.72 -14.52
CA LEU A 354 -24.75 65.17 -15.59
C LEU A 354 -23.92 64.86 -16.84
N GLU A 355 -22.96 65.70 -17.22
CA GLU A 355 -22.06 65.41 -18.36
C GLU A 355 -21.14 64.21 -18.08
N GLN A 356 -20.60 64.09 -16.86
CA GLN A 356 -19.82 62.93 -16.41
C GLN A 356 -20.69 61.66 -16.37
N ALA A 357 -21.91 61.74 -15.83
CA ALA A 357 -22.86 60.62 -15.83
C ALA A 357 -23.27 60.21 -17.26
N LEU A 358 -23.55 61.16 -18.16
CA LEU A 358 -23.86 60.88 -19.57
C LEU A 358 -22.65 60.30 -20.32
N ARG A 359 -21.43 60.70 -19.96
CA ARG A 359 -20.22 60.03 -20.47
C ARG A 359 -20.16 58.59 -20.00
N ILE A 360 -20.26 58.33 -18.69
CA ILE A 360 -20.27 56.97 -18.12
C ILE A 360 -21.37 56.11 -18.74
N ILE A 361 -22.58 56.66 -18.94
CA ILE A 361 -23.68 55.96 -19.61
C ILE A 361 -23.34 55.63 -21.07
N ARG A 362 -22.71 56.54 -21.83
CA ARG A 362 -22.24 56.26 -23.20
C ARG A 362 -21.13 55.22 -23.25
N GLU A 363 -20.18 55.28 -22.33
CA GLU A 363 -19.06 54.34 -22.21
C GLU A 363 -19.58 52.95 -21.81
N ASN A 364 -20.56 52.87 -20.90
CA ASN A 364 -21.30 51.65 -20.57
C ASN A 364 -22.14 51.12 -21.75
N ILE A 365 -22.76 51.98 -22.56
CA ILE A 365 -23.46 51.56 -23.79
C ILE A 365 -22.47 50.97 -24.81
N HIS A 366 -21.26 51.53 -24.92
CA HIS A 366 -20.20 50.98 -25.78
C HIS A 366 -19.76 49.59 -25.28
N LEU A 367 -19.46 49.46 -23.98
CA LEU A 367 -19.10 48.17 -23.37
C LEU A 367 -20.23 47.14 -23.48
N LEU A 368 -21.49 47.56 -23.36
CA LEU A 368 -22.66 46.70 -23.58
C LEU A 368 -22.78 46.26 -25.05
N MET A 369 -22.48 47.15 -26.01
CA MET A 369 -22.43 46.80 -27.43
C MET A 369 -21.29 45.82 -27.74
N GLU A 370 -20.09 46.05 -27.20
CA GLU A 370 -18.95 45.13 -27.35
C GLU A 370 -19.23 43.78 -26.70
N ALA A 371 -19.77 43.76 -25.49
CA ALA A 371 -20.22 42.54 -24.82
C ALA A 371 -21.30 41.80 -25.63
N LYS A 372 -22.25 42.53 -26.26
CA LYS A 372 -23.25 41.95 -27.16
C LYS A 372 -22.63 41.37 -28.43
N VAL A 373 -21.64 42.02 -29.03
CA VAL A 373 -20.93 41.49 -30.21
C VAL A 373 -20.08 40.26 -29.85
N GLN A 374 -19.42 40.26 -28.69
CA GLN A 374 -18.73 39.07 -28.17
C GLN A 374 -19.70 37.94 -27.84
N HIS A 375 -20.88 38.26 -27.28
CA HIS A 375 -21.95 37.29 -27.06
C HIS A 375 -22.41 36.68 -28.39
N GLN A 376 -22.69 37.48 -29.41
CA GLN A 376 -23.05 37.01 -30.76
C GLN A 376 -21.95 36.14 -31.41
N LEU A 377 -20.67 36.46 -31.16
CA LEU A 377 -19.55 35.62 -31.62
C LEU A 377 -19.47 34.29 -30.85
N VAL A 378 -19.81 34.28 -29.56
CA VAL A 378 -19.92 33.06 -28.74
C VAL A 378 -21.15 32.25 -29.11
N GLU A 379 -22.31 32.87 -29.35
CA GLU A 379 -23.52 32.24 -29.90
C GLU A 379 -23.21 31.58 -31.25
N LYS A 380 -22.52 32.28 -32.16
CA LYS A 380 -22.12 31.69 -33.45
C LYS A 380 -21.18 30.50 -33.27
N LYS A 381 -20.15 30.60 -32.42
CA LYS A 381 -19.27 29.45 -32.11
C LYS A 381 -20.04 28.31 -31.46
N THR A 382 -21.01 28.62 -30.60
CA THR A 382 -21.87 27.62 -29.95
C THR A 382 -22.77 26.95 -30.98
N ALA A 383 -23.29 27.68 -31.98
CA ALA A 383 -24.00 27.10 -33.13
C ALA A 383 -23.08 26.24 -34.01
N GLU A 384 -21.85 26.67 -34.29
CA GLU A 384 -20.85 25.86 -35.01
C GLU A 384 -20.43 24.59 -34.22
N HIS A 385 -20.46 24.64 -32.89
CA HIS A 385 -20.26 23.47 -32.03
C HIS A 385 -21.50 22.59 -31.93
N ILE A 386 -22.70 23.15 -31.87
CA ILE A 386 -23.98 22.43 -31.96
C ILE A 386 -24.10 21.72 -33.30
N GLU A 387 -23.67 22.34 -34.41
CA GLU A 387 -23.71 21.69 -35.72
C GLU A 387 -22.69 20.56 -35.84
N LYS A 388 -21.46 20.72 -35.32
CA LYS A 388 -20.50 19.59 -35.20
C LYS A 388 -20.97 18.49 -34.26
N VAL A 389 -21.70 18.86 -33.19
CA VAL A 389 -22.37 17.89 -32.32
C VAL A 389 -23.51 17.22 -33.07
N ARG A 390 -24.27 17.90 -33.93
CA ARG A 390 -25.28 17.29 -34.81
C ARG A 390 -24.66 16.37 -35.86
N GLU A 391 -23.58 16.76 -36.53
CA GLU A 391 -22.83 15.89 -37.45
C GLU A 391 -22.36 14.61 -36.74
N MET A 392 -21.88 14.73 -35.50
CA MET A 392 -21.52 13.57 -34.68
C MET A 392 -22.73 12.82 -34.12
N GLU A 393 -23.82 13.48 -33.76
CA GLU A 393 -25.09 12.86 -33.33
C GLU A 393 -25.71 12.09 -34.49
N ASP A 394 -25.68 12.59 -35.72
CA ASP A 394 -26.19 11.91 -36.91
C ASP A 394 -25.25 10.76 -37.34
N ALA A 395 -23.93 10.91 -37.19
CA ALA A 395 -22.98 9.79 -37.35
C ALA A 395 -23.15 8.73 -36.25
N ILE A 396 -23.45 9.16 -35.01
CA ILE A 396 -23.81 8.26 -33.90
C ILE A 396 -25.18 7.64 -34.15
N LEU A 397 -26.17 8.33 -34.72
CA LEU A 397 -27.50 7.79 -35.07
C LEU A 397 -27.44 6.88 -36.30
N ALA A 398 -26.50 7.06 -37.22
CA ALA A 398 -26.21 6.08 -38.27
C ALA A 398 -25.62 4.80 -37.64
N ARG A 399 -24.66 4.94 -36.72
CA ARG A 399 -24.12 3.82 -35.93
C ARG A 399 -25.15 3.20 -35.00
N ASP A 400 -26.04 3.99 -34.39
CA ASP A 400 -27.10 3.52 -33.48
C ASP A 400 -28.32 2.99 -34.25
N LYS A 401 -28.50 3.29 -35.54
CA LYS A 401 -29.39 2.52 -36.43
C LYS A 401 -28.84 1.12 -36.68
N ILE A 402 -27.56 1.01 -37.03
CA ILE A 402 -26.86 -0.30 -37.15
C ILE A 402 -26.90 -1.05 -35.80
N ILE A 403 -26.65 -0.37 -34.68
CA ILE A 403 -26.72 -0.97 -33.34
C ILE A 403 -28.19 -1.21 -32.91
N HIS A 404 -29.19 -0.51 -33.44
CA HIS A 404 -30.62 -0.80 -33.21
C HIS A 404 -31.07 -2.04 -33.99
N GLU A 405 -30.62 -2.24 -35.24
CA GLU A 405 -30.77 -3.51 -35.98
C GLU A 405 -30.07 -4.69 -35.27
N LEU A 406 -29.03 -4.41 -34.47
CA LEU A 406 -28.38 -5.37 -33.57
C LEU A 406 -29.03 -5.47 -32.18
N ARG A 407 -29.78 -4.45 -31.71
CA ARG A 407 -30.44 -4.38 -30.37
C ARG A 407 -31.92 -4.73 -30.37
N LEU A 408 -32.58 -4.74 -31.52
CA LEU A 408 -33.82 -5.49 -31.78
C LEU A 408 -33.69 -7.00 -31.45
N ARG A 409 -32.49 -7.44 -31.08
CA ARG A 409 -32.12 -8.79 -30.67
C ARG A 409 -32.05 -8.99 -29.12
N LEU A 410 -32.23 -7.98 -28.22
CA LEU A 410 -32.22 -8.17 -26.73
C LEU A 410 -32.80 -6.98 -25.86
N PRO A 411 -33.51 -7.17 -24.68
CA PRO A 411 -34.32 -6.11 -24.01
C PRO A 411 -34.21 -5.87 -22.44
N THR A 412 -34.98 -4.89 -21.88
CA THR A 412 -35.41 -4.61 -20.44
C THR A 412 -34.78 -3.47 -19.56
N THR A 413 -35.30 -3.22 -18.32
CA THR A 413 -35.83 -1.87 -17.90
C THR A 413 -36.05 -1.56 -16.36
N THR A 414 -35.96 -0.26 -15.96
CA THR A 414 -36.72 0.56 -14.91
C THR A 414 -36.56 0.47 -13.35
N ILE A 415 -36.95 1.56 -12.63
CA ILE A 415 -37.23 1.79 -11.16
C ILE A 415 -36.03 1.92 -10.15
N LEU A 416 -35.90 2.78 -9.09
CA LEU A 416 -36.48 4.05 -8.52
C LEU A 416 -37.21 4.11 -7.11
N ASP A 417 -36.68 4.99 -6.22
CA ASP A 417 -37.30 6.08 -5.36
C ASP A 417 -37.66 6.04 -3.83
N SER A 418 -37.26 7.10 -3.05
CA SER A 418 -37.83 7.60 -1.74
C SER A 418 -37.00 8.67 -0.93
N ASP A 419 -37.63 9.80 -0.52
CA ASP A 419 -37.41 10.68 0.68
C ASP A 419 -38.69 11.57 0.89
N LYS A 420 -39.35 11.63 2.08
CA LYS A 420 -40.17 12.78 2.61
C LYS A 420 -40.33 12.69 4.14
N LEU A 421 -39.87 13.69 4.94
CA LEU A 421 -40.15 13.77 6.40
C LEU A 421 -39.62 14.99 7.24
N ILE A 422 -38.92 16.01 6.72
CA ILE A 422 -37.96 16.80 7.55
C ILE A 422 -38.39 18.29 7.85
N SER A 423 -39.66 18.67 7.73
CA SER A 423 -40.06 20.10 7.61
C SER A 423 -40.46 20.92 8.87
N ASP A 424 -40.24 20.48 10.12
CA ASP A 424 -41.03 21.00 11.27
C ASP A 424 -40.26 21.57 12.49
N VAL A 425 -39.13 22.26 12.33
CA VAL A 425 -38.21 22.65 13.45
C VAL A 425 -38.27 24.14 13.87
N MET A 426 -39.11 24.98 13.24
CA MET A 426 -38.72 26.37 12.94
C MET A 426 -39.64 27.54 13.39
N THR A 427 -39.89 27.79 14.69
CA THR A 427 -40.42 29.12 15.18
C THR A 427 -40.19 29.45 16.67
N ARG A 428 -39.50 30.58 16.99
CA ARG A 428 -39.70 31.59 18.10
C ARG A 428 -38.38 32.30 18.52
N PRO A 429 -38.40 33.53 19.12
CA PRO A 429 -37.48 34.56 18.63
C PRO A 429 -36.64 35.45 19.61
N ASP A 430 -36.54 35.22 20.92
CA ASP A 430 -35.92 36.20 21.86
C ASP A 430 -34.45 35.94 22.23
N ASP A 431 -33.49 36.24 21.33
CA ASP A 431 -32.07 35.94 21.62
C ASP A 431 -31.02 36.66 20.73
N PHE A 432 -31.17 37.95 20.34
CA PHE A 432 -30.57 38.58 19.12
C PHE A 432 -29.26 38.01 18.49
N SER A 433 -28.20 37.69 19.24
CA SER A 433 -27.00 37.00 18.70
C SER A 433 -27.23 35.51 18.43
N ARG A 434 -27.84 34.79 19.37
CA ARG A 434 -28.30 33.41 19.21
C ARG A 434 -29.60 33.34 18.38
N LEU A 435 -30.26 34.46 18.10
CA LEU A 435 -31.31 34.65 17.09
C LEU A 435 -30.71 34.99 15.72
N ALA A 436 -29.54 35.62 15.65
CA ALA A 436 -28.77 35.67 14.41
C ALA A 436 -28.20 34.28 14.10
N ALA A 437 -27.77 33.52 15.11
CA ALA A 437 -27.42 32.11 14.97
C ALA A 437 -28.64 31.21 14.71
N VAL A 438 -29.79 31.45 15.35
CA VAL A 438 -31.05 30.74 15.06
C VAL A 438 -31.64 31.19 13.74
N ARG A 439 -31.43 32.41 13.23
CA ARG A 439 -31.84 32.87 11.88
C ARG A 439 -30.85 32.45 10.79
N ALA A 440 -29.57 32.29 11.10
CA ALA A 440 -28.60 31.62 10.24
C ALA A 440 -28.91 30.13 10.17
N ALA A 441 -29.19 29.50 11.31
CA ALA A 441 -29.72 28.14 11.37
C ALA A 441 -31.12 28.05 10.76
N GLN A 442 -31.96 29.10 10.83
CA GLN A 442 -33.27 29.15 10.17
C GLN A 442 -33.02 29.18 8.68
N SER A 443 -32.27 30.14 8.14
CA SER A 443 -31.87 30.17 6.72
C SER A 443 -31.19 28.88 6.26
N THR A 444 -30.39 28.23 7.12
CA THR A 444 -29.79 26.91 6.82
C THR A 444 -30.83 25.80 6.83
N ILE A 445 -31.78 25.80 7.77
CA ILE A 445 -32.87 24.84 7.88
C ILE A 445 -33.99 25.14 6.88
N ASP A 446 -34.18 26.36 6.42
CA ASP A 446 -35.08 26.82 5.36
C ASP A 446 -34.46 26.44 4.00
N SER A 447 -33.14 26.56 3.86
CA SER A 447 -32.39 26.04 2.69
C SER A 447 -32.36 24.52 2.66
N LEU A 448 -32.21 23.86 3.82
CA LEU A 448 -32.37 22.42 3.95
C LEU A 448 -33.83 22.03 3.73
N GLN A 449 -34.82 22.74 4.26
CA GLN A 449 -36.25 22.50 4.07
C GLN A 449 -36.68 22.73 2.64
N ALA A 450 -36.11 23.70 1.92
CA ALA A 450 -36.31 23.89 0.50
C ALA A 450 -35.63 22.78 -0.31
N ARG A 451 -34.41 22.36 0.05
CA ARG A 451 -33.73 21.19 -0.54
C ARG A 451 -34.49 19.90 -0.25
N ILE A 452 -35.11 19.79 0.91
CA ILE A 452 -35.99 18.72 1.36
C ILE A 452 -37.24 18.81 0.50
N ILE A 453 -38.09 19.83 0.58
CA ILE A 453 -39.26 20.04 -0.30
C ILE A 453 -38.94 19.75 -1.77
N GLN A 454 -37.78 20.17 -2.31
CA GLN A 454 -37.31 19.83 -3.65
C GLN A 454 -36.99 18.34 -3.84
N LYS A 455 -36.20 17.73 -2.95
CA LYS A 455 -35.93 16.28 -2.90
C LYS A 455 -37.25 15.53 -2.83
N GLU A 456 -38.04 15.86 -1.84
CA GLU A 456 -39.36 15.38 -1.54
C GLU A 456 -40.41 15.62 -2.64
N GLU A 457 -40.19 16.57 -3.55
CA GLU A 457 -40.96 16.77 -4.78
C GLU A 457 -40.42 15.92 -5.91
N SER A 458 -39.09 15.76 -6.04
CA SER A 458 -38.52 14.76 -6.93
C SER A 458 -39.03 13.38 -6.55
N ILE A 459 -39.20 13.09 -5.25
CA ILE A 459 -39.78 11.84 -4.76
C ILE A 459 -41.28 11.78 -4.92
N ARG A 460 -42.04 12.89 -4.78
CA ARG A 460 -43.44 12.84 -5.23
C ARG A 460 -43.51 12.51 -6.74
N LYS A 461 -42.58 13.03 -7.56
CA LYS A 461 -42.50 12.79 -9.01
C LYS A 461 -42.04 11.38 -9.39
N TYR A 462 -41.01 10.77 -8.76
CA TYR A 462 -40.68 9.38 -9.06
C TYR A 462 -41.55 8.36 -8.30
N GLN A 463 -42.25 8.72 -7.21
CA GLN A 463 -43.39 7.95 -6.68
C GLN A 463 -44.58 7.96 -7.67
N GLU A 464 -44.81 9.09 -8.32
CA GLU A 464 -45.82 9.23 -9.37
C GLU A 464 -45.42 8.47 -10.64
N MET A 465 -44.17 8.56 -11.11
CA MET A 465 -43.65 7.68 -12.19
C MET A 465 -43.58 6.19 -11.78
N LEU A 466 -43.38 5.87 -10.49
CA LEU A 466 -43.51 4.51 -9.95
C LEU A 466 -44.94 3.99 -10.09
N LYS A 467 -45.92 4.85 -9.78
CA LYS A 467 -47.34 4.54 -9.90
C LYS A 467 -47.75 4.44 -11.37
N GLU A 468 -47.35 5.39 -12.21
CA GLU A 468 -47.55 5.38 -13.65
C GLU A 468 -46.96 4.12 -14.28
N ALA A 469 -45.70 3.77 -13.98
CA ALA A 469 -45.08 2.53 -14.46
C ALA A 469 -45.77 1.26 -13.95
N ARG A 470 -46.38 1.29 -12.75
CA ARG A 470 -47.22 0.19 -12.24
C ARG A 470 -48.58 0.13 -12.93
N ASP A 471 -49.20 1.28 -13.19
CA ASP A 471 -50.51 1.38 -13.84
C ASP A 471 -50.42 1.06 -15.34
N ASP A 472 -49.33 1.45 -16.02
CA ASP A 472 -49.00 1.00 -17.37
C ASP A 472 -48.61 -0.48 -17.40
N LEU A 473 -47.85 -1.01 -16.41
CA LEU A 473 -47.60 -2.45 -16.31
C LEU A 473 -48.91 -3.23 -16.12
N ASN A 474 -49.79 -2.78 -15.22
CA ASN A 474 -51.13 -3.35 -15.01
C ASN A 474 -51.98 -3.29 -16.28
N LYS A 475 -51.84 -2.23 -17.09
CA LYS A 475 -52.53 -2.05 -18.37
C LYS A 475 -51.94 -2.95 -19.46
N GLN A 476 -50.63 -3.14 -19.53
CA GLN A 476 -50.01 -4.16 -20.38
C GLN A 476 -50.44 -5.57 -19.95
N THR A 477 -50.46 -5.87 -18.65
CA THR A 477 -50.96 -7.16 -18.12
C THR A 477 -52.42 -7.38 -18.51
N ARG A 478 -53.31 -6.39 -18.38
CA ARG A 478 -54.70 -6.49 -18.84
C ARG A 478 -54.80 -6.67 -20.35
N GLN A 479 -54.01 -5.95 -21.15
CA GLN A 479 -53.96 -6.14 -22.59
C GLN A 479 -53.52 -7.56 -22.95
N HIS A 480 -52.52 -8.12 -22.26
CA HIS A 480 -52.12 -9.52 -22.43
C HIS A 480 -53.17 -10.51 -21.93
N GLU A 481 -53.91 -10.21 -20.84
CA GLU A 481 -55.05 -11.02 -20.39
C GLU A 481 -56.20 -10.99 -21.42
N GLU A 482 -56.46 -9.86 -22.06
CA GLU A 482 -57.43 -9.70 -23.15
C GLU A 482 -56.96 -10.41 -24.44
N GLU A 483 -55.69 -10.29 -24.81
CA GLU A 483 -55.06 -11.02 -25.93
C GLU A 483 -55.09 -12.54 -25.70
N ILE A 484 -54.81 -13.00 -24.48
CA ILE A 484 -54.88 -14.43 -24.10
C ILE A 484 -56.34 -14.92 -24.10
N GLN A 485 -57.30 -14.10 -23.64
CA GLN A 485 -58.73 -14.44 -23.75
C GLN A 485 -59.17 -14.54 -25.21
N LEU A 486 -58.83 -13.56 -26.05
CA LEU A 486 -59.14 -13.56 -27.48
C LEU A 486 -58.45 -14.73 -28.21
N LEU A 487 -57.20 -15.06 -27.86
CA LEU A 487 -56.49 -16.21 -28.44
C LEU A 487 -57.14 -17.53 -28.00
N ASN A 488 -57.54 -17.65 -26.73
CA ASN A 488 -58.29 -18.82 -26.24
C ASN A 488 -59.66 -18.95 -26.94
N GLU A 489 -60.35 -17.84 -27.17
CA GLU A 489 -61.60 -17.81 -27.93
C GLU A 489 -61.36 -18.21 -29.40
N GLN A 490 -60.32 -17.69 -30.05
CA GLN A 490 -59.93 -18.10 -31.41
C GLN A 490 -59.51 -19.58 -31.47
N LEU A 491 -58.86 -20.12 -30.44
CA LEU A 491 -58.53 -21.54 -30.32
C LEU A 491 -59.75 -22.41 -29.99
N GLN A 492 -60.78 -21.86 -29.33
CA GLN A 492 -62.07 -22.52 -29.13
C GLN A 492 -62.85 -22.54 -30.45
N ASN A 493 -63.06 -21.38 -31.08
CA ASN A 493 -63.68 -21.24 -32.39
C ASN A 493 -62.97 -22.11 -33.46
N LYS A 494 -61.64 -22.24 -33.45
CA LYS A 494 -60.91 -23.20 -34.30
C LYS A 494 -61.22 -24.66 -33.95
N ARG A 495 -61.19 -25.05 -32.67
CA ARG A 495 -61.57 -26.41 -32.25
C ARG A 495 -63.00 -26.75 -32.63
N ASP A 496 -63.93 -25.80 -32.51
CA ASP A 496 -65.33 -25.98 -32.88
C ASP A 496 -65.50 -26.05 -34.41
N LEU A 497 -64.77 -25.24 -35.18
CA LEU A 497 -64.73 -25.34 -36.64
C LEU A 497 -64.09 -26.65 -37.13
N ASP A 498 -63.04 -27.12 -36.45
CA ASP A 498 -62.39 -28.40 -36.73
C ASP A 498 -63.28 -29.58 -36.33
N PHE A 499 -64.06 -29.46 -35.25
CA PHE A 499 -65.07 -30.43 -34.85
C PHE A 499 -66.24 -30.48 -35.84
N ILE A 500 -66.70 -29.34 -36.36
CA ILE A 500 -67.69 -29.28 -37.46
C ILE A 500 -67.13 -29.93 -38.72
N ARG A 501 -65.89 -29.60 -39.12
CA ARG A 501 -65.23 -30.21 -40.29
C ARG A 501 -64.98 -31.72 -40.12
N PHE A 502 -64.62 -32.16 -38.91
CA PHE A 502 -64.49 -33.58 -38.57
C PHE A 502 -65.84 -34.30 -38.67
N LYS A 503 -66.90 -33.70 -38.12
CA LYS A 503 -68.26 -34.23 -38.21
C LYS A 503 -68.72 -34.35 -39.66
N GLU A 504 -68.56 -33.30 -40.48
CA GLU A 504 -68.86 -33.37 -41.93
C GLU A 504 -68.05 -34.45 -42.66
N PHE A 505 -66.77 -34.62 -42.31
CA PHE A 505 -65.90 -35.63 -42.91
C PHE A 505 -66.37 -37.06 -42.57
N VAL A 506 -66.72 -37.31 -41.30
CA VAL A 506 -67.24 -38.60 -40.84
C VAL A 506 -68.66 -38.88 -41.39
N GLU A 507 -69.53 -37.86 -41.45
CA GLU A 507 -70.87 -37.98 -42.07
C GLU A 507 -70.79 -38.26 -43.58
N ARG A 508 -69.71 -37.85 -44.27
CA ARG A 508 -69.39 -38.22 -45.66
C ARG A 508 -68.69 -39.59 -45.79
N GLY A 509 -68.58 -40.38 -44.71
CA GLY A 509 -67.97 -41.71 -44.70
C GLY A 509 -66.43 -41.72 -44.57
N GLY A 510 -65.81 -40.58 -44.25
CA GLY A 510 -64.38 -40.49 -43.98
C GLY A 510 -63.98 -41.21 -42.70
N ASN A 511 -62.92 -42.02 -42.76
CA ASN A 511 -62.41 -42.75 -41.59
C ASN A 511 -61.83 -41.76 -40.56
N PRO A 512 -62.34 -41.72 -39.30
CA PRO A 512 -61.88 -40.78 -38.27
C PRO A 512 -60.35 -40.71 -38.08
N ALA A 513 -59.64 -41.83 -38.26
CA ALA A 513 -58.19 -41.92 -38.10
C ALA A 513 -57.36 -41.20 -39.19
N LEU A 514 -58.01 -40.62 -40.20
CA LEU A 514 -57.34 -39.93 -41.32
C LEU A 514 -57.72 -38.44 -41.45
N PHE A 515 -58.55 -37.89 -40.55
CA PHE A 515 -59.02 -36.51 -40.67
C PHE A 515 -57.92 -35.47 -40.46
N GLN A 516 -57.12 -35.61 -39.39
CA GLN A 516 -55.86 -34.90 -39.25
C GLN A 516 -54.78 -35.73 -39.94
N GLY A 517 -54.32 -35.26 -41.10
CA GLY A 517 -53.17 -35.84 -41.79
C GLY A 517 -51.94 -35.83 -40.88
N SER A 518 -51.00 -36.76 -41.11
CA SER A 518 -49.78 -36.88 -40.29
C SER A 518 -49.08 -35.52 -40.15
N PRO A 519 -48.70 -35.09 -38.92
CA PRO A 519 -48.07 -33.79 -38.69
C PRO A 519 -46.94 -33.53 -39.68
N SER A 520 -46.92 -32.34 -40.27
CA SER A 520 -45.97 -32.01 -41.32
C SER A 520 -44.54 -32.17 -40.79
N SER A 521 -43.63 -32.71 -41.61
CA SER A 521 -42.21 -32.84 -41.25
C SER A 521 -41.61 -31.50 -40.79
N PHE A 522 -42.11 -30.38 -41.34
CA PHE A 522 -41.77 -29.03 -40.91
C PHE A 522 -42.28 -28.69 -39.50
N GLU A 523 -43.50 -29.09 -39.15
CA GLU A 523 -44.10 -28.84 -37.82
C GLU A 523 -43.38 -29.67 -36.74
N VAL A 524 -43.03 -30.93 -37.06
CA VAL A 524 -42.25 -31.80 -36.18
C VAL A 524 -40.81 -31.28 -36.01
N ALA A 525 -40.19 -30.76 -37.08
CA ALA A 525 -38.89 -30.11 -37.00
C ALA A 525 -38.93 -28.81 -36.17
N ARG A 526 -39.98 -28.00 -36.34
CA ARG A 526 -40.20 -26.76 -35.58
C ARG A 526 -40.47 -27.03 -34.10
N LEU A 527 -41.17 -28.10 -33.76
CA LEU A 527 -41.35 -28.54 -32.37
C LEU A 527 -40.02 -28.99 -31.76
N ARG A 528 -39.20 -29.78 -32.47
CA ARG A 528 -37.85 -30.14 -32.01
C ARG A 528 -36.93 -28.93 -31.81
N GLU A 529 -36.99 -27.95 -32.72
CA GLU A 529 -36.26 -26.68 -32.57
C GLU A 529 -36.67 -25.96 -31.28
N LEU A 530 -37.96 -25.94 -30.93
CA LEU A 530 -38.45 -25.35 -29.68
C LEU A 530 -38.07 -26.20 -28.45
N GLU A 531 -38.17 -27.52 -28.52
CA GLU A 531 -37.73 -28.45 -27.46
C GLU A 531 -36.23 -28.30 -27.16
N GLU A 532 -35.39 -28.21 -28.20
CA GLU A 532 -33.94 -27.99 -28.06
C GLU A 532 -33.64 -26.61 -27.45
N ASN A 533 -34.32 -25.55 -27.91
CA ASN A 533 -34.17 -24.22 -27.33
C ASN A 533 -34.62 -24.15 -25.85
N VAL A 534 -35.71 -24.83 -25.49
CA VAL A 534 -36.16 -24.93 -24.08
C VAL A 534 -35.14 -25.71 -23.25
N ALA A 535 -34.66 -26.86 -23.73
CA ALA A 535 -33.63 -27.62 -23.04
C ALA A 535 -32.33 -26.82 -22.84
N VAL A 536 -31.92 -26.01 -23.83
CA VAL A 536 -30.78 -25.09 -23.68
C VAL A 536 -31.07 -24.02 -22.62
N GLN A 537 -32.26 -23.41 -22.63
CA GLN A 537 -32.66 -22.43 -21.61
C GLN A 537 -32.66 -23.03 -20.20
N GLU A 538 -33.29 -24.20 -19.99
CA GLU A 538 -33.29 -24.92 -18.72
C GLU A 538 -31.86 -25.22 -18.21
N ASN A 539 -30.96 -25.66 -19.09
CA ASN A 539 -29.55 -25.86 -18.76
C ASN A 539 -28.84 -24.55 -18.36
N THR A 540 -29.10 -23.42 -19.05
CA THR A 540 -28.54 -22.13 -18.64
C THR A 540 -29.09 -21.65 -17.30
N ILE A 541 -30.38 -21.86 -17.03
CA ILE A 541 -31.04 -21.53 -15.76
C ILE A 541 -30.49 -22.40 -14.62
N ALA A 542 -30.26 -23.69 -14.86
CA ALA A 542 -29.61 -24.58 -13.89
C ALA A 542 -28.18 -24.12 -13.56
N HIS A 543 -27.38 -23.75 -14.58
CA HIS A 543 -26.02 -23.26 -14.39
C HIS A 543 -25.96 -21.91 -13.65
N LEU A 544 -26.88 -20.98 -13.95
CA LEU A 544 -27.00 -19.71 -13.22
C LEU A 544 -27.46 -19.93 -11.77
N ASN A 545 -28.35 -20.89 -11.51
CA ASN A 545 -28.78 -21.24 -10.16
C ASN A 545 -27.66 -21.87 -9.32
N GLU A 546 -26.80 -22.72 -9.88
CA GLU A 546 -25.67 -23.25 -9.11
C GLU A 546 -24.61 -22.18 -8.83
N LYS A 547 -24.29 -21.30 -9.80
CA LYS A 547 -23.46 -20.10 -9.54
C LYS A 547 -24.03 -19.20 -8.44
N LEU A 548 -25.36 -19.04 -8.40
CA LEU A 548 -26.04 -18.30 -7.34
C LEU A 548 -26.02 -19.02 -5.99
N ARG A 549 -25.97 -20.37 -5.96
CA ARG A 549 -25.70 -21.15 -4.73
C ARG A 549 -24.25 -21.05 -4.30
N GLU A 550 -23.29 -21.10 -5.21
CA GLU A 550 -21.86 -20.92 -4.93
C GLU A 550 -21.61 -19.54 -4.29
N ALA A 551 -22.09 -18.46 -4.91
CA ALA A 551 -22.00 -17.11 -4.34
C ALA A 551 -22.70 -16.96 -2.97
N ARG A 552 -23.80 -17.69 -2.72
CA ARG A 552 -24.45 -17.75 -1.39
C ARG A 552 -23.60 -18.50 -0.36
N ARG A 553 -23.05 -19.67 -0.71
CA ARG A 553 -22.13 -20.43 0.15
C ARG A 553 -20.90 -19.59 0.50
N GLU A 554 -20.32 -18.89 -0.47
CA GLU A 554 -19.21 -17.97 -0.25
C GLU A 554 -19.59 -16.86 0.74
N ALA A 555 -20.71 -16.15 0.51
CA ALA A 555 -21.21 -15.12 1.41
C ALA A 555 -21.49 -15.65 2.84
N GLU A 556 -22.00 -16.88 2.97
CA GLU A 556 -22.18 -17.57 4.26
C GLU A 556 -20.83 -17.88 4.94
N THR A 557 -19.83 -18.35 4.21
CA THR A 557 -18.47 -18.56 4.79
C THR A 557 -17.80 -17.25 5.19
N TRP A 558 -17.98 -16.17 4.43
CA TRP A 558 -17.48 -14.84 4.80
C TRP A 558 -18.17 -14.30 6.04
N LYS A 559 -19.50 -14.47 6.14
CA LYS A 559 -20.27 -14.13 7.34
C LYS A 559 -19.80 -14.92 8.57
N ALA A 560 -19.52 -16.21 8.41
CA ALA A 560 -18.99 -17.07 9.47
C ALA A 560 -17.56 -16.68 9.90
N ARG A 561 -16.68 -16.36 8.95
CA ARG A 561 -15.33 -15.82 9.22
C ARG A 561 -15.39 -14.49 9.99
N LEU A 562 -16.32 -13.60 9.61
CA LEU A 562 -16.51 -12.31 10.26
C LEU A 562 -17.04 -12.47 11.69
N THR A 563 -18.04 -13.33 11.94
CA THR A 563 -18.52 -13.60 13.30
C THR A 563 -17.44 -14.26 14.16
N GLN A 564 -16.66 -15.20 13.63
CA GLN A 564 -15.51 -15.78 14.32
C GLN A 564 -14.47 -14.72 14.70
N LYS A 565 -14.18 -13.76 13.80
CA LYS A 565 -13.24 -12.66 14.07
C LYS A 565 -13.77 -11.68 15.12
N MET A 566 -15.06 -11.36 15.11
CA MET A 566 -15.66 -10.54 16.16
C MET A 566 -15.59 -11.24 17.53
N GLU A 567 -15.83 -12.54 17.61
CA GLU A 567 -15.73 -13.28 18.89
C GLU A 567 -14.28 -13.41 19.38
N GLN A 568 -13.31 -13.57 18.47
CA GLN A 568 -11.88 -13.49 18.80
C GLN A 568 -11.54 -12.11 19.40
N PHE A 569 -11.94 -11.01 18.76
CA PHE A 569 -11.67 -9.66 19.30
C PHE A 569 -12.37 -9.38 20.63
N LYS A 570 -13.55 -9.96 20.90
CA LYS A 570 -14.16 -9.92 22.25
C LYS A 570 -13.30 -10.67 23.26
N HIS A 571 -12.90 -11.91 22.94
CA HIS A 571 -12.13 -12.75 23.85
C HIS A 571 -10.75 -12.14 24.15
N ASP A 572 -10.05 -11.62 23.14
CA ASP A 572 -8.78 -10.90 23.31
C ASP A 572 -8.96 -9.66 24.21
N ARG A 573 -10.06 -8.90 24.03
CA ARG A 573 -10.41 -7.76 24.89
C ARG A 573 -10.72 -8.18 26.33
N GLU A 574 -11.40 -9.31 26.54
CA GLU A 574 -11.69 -9.87 27.87
C GLU A 574 -10.40 -10.37 28.56
N ASN A 575 -9.50 -11.01 27.81
CA ASN A 575 -8.20 -11.47 28.29
C ASN A 575 -7.29 -10.29 28.70
N VAL A 576 -7.27 -9.22 27.90
CA VAL A 576 -6.54 -7.98 28.22
C VAL A 576 -7.17 -7.23 29.39
N LYS A 577 -8.51 -7.19 29.47
CA LYS A 577 -9.23 -6.61 30.63
C LYS A 577 -8.90 -7.37 31.92
N THR A 578 -8.96 -8.70 31.90
CA THR A 578 -8.68 -9.53 33.08
C THR A 578 -7.20 -9.59 33.46
N SER A 579 -6.26 -9.34 32.54
CA SER A 579 -4.85 -9.15 32.90
C SER A 579 -4.60 -7.79 33.57
N TYR A 580 -5.20 -6.71 33.06
CA TYR A 580 -5.18 -5.41 33.75
C TYR A 580 -5.84 -5.46 35.12
N GLU A 581 -6.99 -6.13 35.27
CA GLU A 581 -7.66 -6.31 36.57
C GLU A 581 -6.78 -7.07 37.57
N LYS A 582 -6.01 -8.08 37.14
CA LYS A 582 -5.02 -8.77 37.99
C LYS A 582 -3.88 -7.83 38.42
N ILE A 583 -3.30 -7.06 37.50
CA ILE A 583 -2.21 -6.12 37.80
C ILE A 583 -2.69 -5.04 38.78
N VAL A 584 -3.88 -4.47 38.56
CA VAL A 584 -4.50 -3.49 39.47
C VAL A 584 -4.76 -4.10 40.85
N ASN A 585 -5.21 -5.34 40.93
CA ASN A 585 -5.44 -6.02 42.22
C ASN A 585 -4.13 -6.31 42.97
N GLU A 586 -3.05 -6.66 42.29
CA GLU A 586 -1.74 -6.86 42.95
C GLU A 586 -1.14 -5.53 43.42
N LEU A 587 -1.17 -4.48 42.59
CA LEU A 587 -0.75 -3.13 43.00
C LEU A 587 -1.57 -2.60 44.19
N ASN A 588 -2.89 -2.84 44.21
CA ASN A 588 -3.72 -2.51 45.37
C ASN A 588 -3.30 -3.31 46.62
N ARG A 589 -2.93 -4.59 46.46
CA ARG A 589 -2.44 -5.44 47.56
C ARG A 589 -1.09 -4.98 48.11
N GLU A 590 -0.16 -4.54 47.25
CA GLU A 590 1.10 -3.90 47.64
C GLU A 590 0.85 -2.58 48.39
N ILE A 591 -0.07 -1.75 47.89
CA ILE A 591 -0.49 -0.50 48.56
C ILE A 591 -1.09 -0.79 49.95
N GLU A 592 -1.94 -1.81 50.09
CA GLU A 592 -2.51 -2.22 51.38
C GLU A 592 -1.42 -2.76 52.34
N LEU A 593 -0.44 -3.51 51.83
CA LEU A 593 0.69 -4.00 52.60
C LEU A 593 1.56 -2.84 53.12
N HIS A 594 1.89 -1.87 52.26
CA HIS A 594 2.67 -0.69 52.65
C HIS A 594 1.89 0.23 53.60
N ARG A 595 0.57 0.38 53.45
CA ARG A 595 -0.29 1.06 54.44
C ARG A 595 -0.21 0.38 55.81
N SER A 596 -0.29 -0.95 55.85
CA SER A 596 -0.15 -1.72 57.09
C SER A 596 1.23 -1.54 57.73
N GLN A 597 2.31 -1.60 56.93
CA GLN A 597 3.69 -1.36 57.40
C GLN A 597 3.89 0.05 57.96
N LEU A 598 3.35 1.07 57.29
CA LEU A 598 3.37 2.46 57.78
C LEU A 598 2.60 2.61 59.09
N GLN A 599 1.42 1.99 59.20
CA GLN A 599 0.62 2.03 60.43
C GLN A 599 1.34 1.33 61.60
N ASP A 600 1.97 0.18 61.36
CA ASP A 600 2.84 -0.50 62.34
C ASP A 600 4.03 0.35 62.78
N GLN A 601 4.69 1.04 61.85
CA GLN A 601 5.78 1.98 62.16
C GLN A 601 5.26 3.17 62.97
N GLN A 602 4.09 3.70 62.63
CA GLN A 602 3.50 4.85 63.32
C GLN A 602 3.01 4.50 64.74
N VAL A 603 2.52 3.27 64.96
CA VAL A 603 2.25 2.72 66.31
C VAL A 603 3.55 2.54 67.11
N LYS A 604 4.63 2.02 66.50
CA LYS A 604 5.95 1.89 67.15
C LYS A 604 6.55 3.25 67.52
N LEU A 605 6.39 4.26 66.67
CA LEU A 605 6.80 5.64 66.95
C LEU A 605 5.96 6.25 68.08
N GLY A 606 4.65 5.99 68.13
CA GLY A 606 3.80 6.37 69.26
C GLY A 606 4.30 5.76 70.58
N GLN A 607 4.51 4.45 70.60
CA GLN A 607 5.04 3.74 71.78
C GLN A 607 6.42 4.26 72.21
N MET A 608 7.35 4.49 71.27
CA MET A 608 8.66 5.11 71.55
C MET A 608 8.51 6.49 72.21
N ASN A 609 7.61 7.34 71.70
CA ASN A 609 7.35 8.67 72.24
C ASN A 609 6.70 8.57 73.64
N ASP A 610 5.79 7.62 73.87
CA ASP A 610 5.22 7.33 75.18
C ASP A 610 6.28 6.83 76.18
N TYR A 611 7.22 5.98 75.76
CA TYR A 611 8.36 5.55 76.60
C TYR A 611 9.32 6.71 76.90
N GLU A 612 9.61 7.59 75.94
CA GLU A 612 10.48 8.75 76.14
C GLU A 612 9.81 9.77 77.09
N ASN A 613 8.49 9.97 76.98
CA ASN A 613 7.71 10.78 77.91
C ASN A 613 7.64 10.13 79.30
N ALA A 614 7.49 8.81 79.41
CA ALA A 614 7.53 8.09 80.69
C ALA A 614 8.90 8.19 81.37
N GLN A 615 10.01 8.14 80.61
CA GLN A 615 11.35 8.37 81.15
C GLN A 615 11.54 9.81 81.68
N LYS A 616 10.91 10.81 81.05
CA LYS A 616 10.96 12.21 81.52
C LYS A 616 10.20 12.46 82.84
N TYR A 617 9.40 11.51 83.34
CA TYR A 617 8.54 11.70 84.51
C TYR A 617 8.62 10.62 85.61
N SER A 618 9.67 9.77 85.67
CA SER A 618 9.76 8.65 86.65
C SER A 618 11.06 8.64 87.49
N PRO A 619 11.00 8.87 88.82
CA PRO A 619 12.20 9.05 89.66
C PRO A 619 12.66 7.83 90.50
N ASN A 620 13.99 7.64 90.56
CA ASN A 620 14.82 7.00 91.60
C ASN A 620 14.31 5.74 92.34
N LYS A 621 15.00 4.59 92.14
CA LYS A 621 14.87 3.43 93.04
C LYS A 621 16.10 2.49 93.19
N ALA A 622 17.31 3.02 93.05
CA ALA A 622 18.56 2.26 93.23
C ALA A 622 19.07 2.28 94.71
N THR A 623 18.34 1.71 95.66
CA THR A 623 18.85 1.41 97.03
C THR A 623 17.92 0.45 97.80
N LYS A 624 18.25 -0.86 97.82
CA LYS A 624 18.00 -1.81 98.93
C LYS A 624 18.52 -3.22 98.58
N ASN A 625 18.66 -4.06 99.60
CA ASN A 625 18.97 -5.50 99.53
C ASN A 625 20.43 -5.91 99.20
N LEU A 626 21.41 -5.27 99.84
CA LEU A 626 22.66 -5.95 100.24
C LEU A 626 22.65 -6.20 101.76
N THR A 627 22.00 -7.28 102.22
CA THR A 627 22.38 -8.08 103.41
C THR A 627 21.36 -9.17 103.69
N THR A 628 21.78 -10.44 103.62
CA THR A 628 21.74 -11.44 104.73
C THR A 628 22.52 -12.67 104.28
N GLY A 629 23.30 -13.28 105.19
CA GLY A 629 24.16 -14.44 104.91
C GLY A 629 23.67 -15.74 105.55
N ALA A 630 24.60 -16.69 105.75
CA ALA A 630 24.41 -18.03 106.33
C ALA A 630 23.51 -18.96 105.47
N ASN A 631 24.01 -20.02 104.83
CA ASN A 631 24.70 -21.15 105.45
C ASN A 631 25.62 -21.90 104.47
N GLN A 632 26.73 -22.47 104.97
CA GLN A 632 27.65 -23.31 104.21
C GLN A 632 27.77 -24.69 104.87
N ARG A 633 27.52 -25.79 104.12
CA ARG A 633 28.25 -27.07 104.28
C ARG A 633 28.07 -28.08 103.14
N GLU A 634 26.97 -28.05 102.39
CA GLU A 634 26.79 -28.86 101.16
C GLU A 634 27.31 -28.17 99.87
N GLN A 635 27.97 -27.03 100.01
CA GLN A 635 28.17 -26.12 98.86
C GLN A 635 29.27 -26.47 97.83
N PRO A 636 30.29 -27.34 98.02
CA PRO A 636 31.31 -27.51 96.99
C PRO A 636 30.79 -28.27 95.76
N SER A 637 30.18 -29.44 95.92
CA SER A 637 29.66 -30.24 94.79
C SER A 637 28.58 -29.49 94.01
N LEU A 638 27.55 -28.98 94.69
CA LEU A 638 26.46 -28.22 94.07
C LEU A 638 26.91 -26.86 93.49
N LYS A 639 28.08 -26.33 93.86
CA LYS A 639 28.67 -25.16 93.16
C LYS A 639 29.53 -25.58 91.98
N GLU A 640 30.19 -26.72 92.03
CA GLU A 640 31.03 -27.19 90.94
C GLU A 640 30.19 -27.76 89.78
N GLU A 641 29.11 -28.48 90.11
CA GLU A 641 28.05 -28.86 89.17
C GLU A 641 27.43 -27.60 88.54
N LYS A 642 26.97 -26.63 89.34
CA LYS A 642 26.43 -25.37 88.82
C LYS A 642 27.46 -24.50 88.08
N ARG A 643 28.76 -24.61 88.37
CA ARG A 643 29.82 -24.01 87.55
C ARG A 643 29.93 -24.71 86.20
N GLN A 644 29.90 -26.04 86.16
CA GLN A 644 29.95 -26.79 84.90
C GLN A 644 28.69 -26.53 84.06
N GLU A 645 27.51 -26.42 84.67
CA GLU A 645 26.29 -25.95 84.01
C GLU A 645 26.46 -24.51 83.49
N PHE A 646 27.01 -23.58 84.28
CA PHE A 646 27.27 -22.22 83.82
C PHE A 646 28.29 -22.15 82.66
N ILE A 647 29.33 -22.99 82.70
CA ILE A 647 30.34 -23.08 81.65
C ILE A 647 29.75 -23.69 80.37
N ARG A 648 28.88 -24.70 80.49
CA ARG A 648 28.12 -25.24 79.35
C ARG A 648 27.15 -24.21 78.79
N ALA A 649 26.31 -23.59 79.62
CA ALA A 649 25.39 -22.55 79.19
C ALA A 649 26.11 -21.34 78.54
N LEU A 650 27.29 -20.94 79.03
CA LEU A 650 28.11 -19.91 78.39
C LEU A 650 28.75 -20.38 77.08
N ALA A 651 29.11 -21.67 76.96
CA ALA A 651 29.59 -22.26 75.71
C ALA A 651 28.46 -22.39 74.67
N ASP A 652 27.25 -22.78 75.10
CA ASP A 652 26.06 -22.90 74.27
C ASP A 652 25.58 -21.52 73.81
N ILE A 653 25.46 -20.53 74.71
CA ILE A 653 25.17 -19.13 74.35
C ILE A 653 26.24 -18.57 73.40
N ARG A 654 27.52 -18.87 73.59
CA ARG A 654 28.58 -18.46 72.66
C ARG A 654 28.48 -19.20 71.32
N SER A 655 28.11 -20.48 71.31
CA SER A 655 27.86 -21.28 70.10
C SER A 655 26.67 -20.72 69.32
N ASP A 656 25.59 -20.36 70.00
CA ASP A 656 24.38 -19.81 69.38
C ASP A 656 24.57 -18.35 68.94
N MET A 657 25.33 -17.53 69.69
CA MET A 657 25.78 -16.22 69.19
C MET A 657 26.63 -16.35 67.92
N VAL A 658 27.51 -17.36 67.83
CA VAL A 658 28.29 -17.64 66.61
C VAL A 658 27.38 -18.13 65.48
N LYS A 659 26.42 -19.05 65.72
CA LYS A 659 25.44 -19.49 64.70
C LYS A 659 24.56 -18.34 64.21
N ILE A 660 24.15 -17.42 65.09
CA ILE A 660 23.37 -16.23 64.74
C ILE A 660 24.24 -15.25 63.95
N ALA A 661 25.49 -15.01 64.36
CA ALA A 661 26.42 -14.16 63.61
C ALA A 661 26.74 -14.73 62.23
N GLU A 662 27.00 -16.04 62.12
CA GLU A 662 27.18 -16.73 60.85
C GLU A 662 25.91 -16.73 60.00
N GLY A 663 24.74 -16.94 60.60
CA GLY A 663 23.45 -16.92 59.92
C GLY A 663 23.15 -15.55 59.34
N ASN A 664 23.37 -14.49 60.12
CA ASN A 664 23.23 -13.11 59.67
C ASN A 664 24.28 -12.75 58.59
N LEU A 665 25.54 -13.22 58.73
CA LEU A 665 26.55 -13.06 57.68
C LEU A 665 26.17 -13.80 56.39
N LYS A 666 25.59 -15.00 56.48
CA LYS A 666 25.13 -15.77 55.31
C LYS A 666 23.93 -15.08 54.65
N ALA A 667 22.96 -14.59 55.43
CA ALA A 667 21.82 -13.83 54.94
C ALA A 667 22.26 -12.52 54.26
N MET A 668 23.13 -11.74 54.91
CA MET A 668 23.66 -10.48 54.38
C MET A 668 24.48 -10.70 53.10
N ASN A 669 25.34 -11.73 53.04
CA ASN A 669 26.07 -12.06 51.80
C ASN A 669 25.13 -12.52 50.67
N GLU A 670 23.97 -13.10 50.96
CA GLU A 670 22.99 -13.49 49.93
C GLU A 670 22.14 -12.29 49.48
N GLU A 671 21.80 -11.40 50.42
CA GLU A 671 21.16 -10.10 50.15
C GLU A 671 22.06 -9.20 49.30
N ASP A 672 23.36 -9.10 49.62
CA ASP A 672 24.35 -8.36 48.83
C ASP A 672 24.50 -8.91 47.41
N LYS A 673 24.50 -10.25 47.22
CA LYS A 673 24.46 -10.86 45.86
C LYS A 673 23.18 -10.52 45.11
N GLN A 674 22.03 -10.54 45.78
CA GLN A 674 20.75 -10.20 45.15
C GLN A 674 20.71 -8.71 44.79
N ASN A 675 21.19 -7.83 45.66
CA ASN A 675 21.34 -6.40 45.40
C ASN A 675 22.30 -6.12 44.24
N LEU A 676 23.44 -6.81 44.15
CA LEU A 676 24.38 -6.73 43.02
C LEU A 676 23.74 -7.22 41.71
N SER A 677 22.99 -8.33 41.75
CA SER A 677 22.25 -8.85 40.61
C SER A 677 21.17 -7.87 40.13
N ILE A 678 20.40 -7.29 41.06
CA ILE A 678 19.39 -6.27 40.78
C ILE A 678 20.04 -4.99 40.22
N GLN A 679 21.18 -4.54 40.76
CA GLN A 679 21.93 -3.41 40.20
C GLN A 679 22.45 -3.69 38.78
N ALA A 680 22.93 -4.90 38.50
CA ALA A 680 23.35 -5.29 37.15
C ALA A 680 22.16 -5.32 36.17
N LEU A 681 20.98 -5.78 36.61
CA LEU A 681 19.76 -5.80 35.81
C LEU A 681 19.21 -4.38 35.56
N ILE A 682 19.23 -3.52 36.57
CA ILE A 682 18.86 -2.10 36.47
C ILE A 682 19.83 -1.37 35.52
N THR A 683 21.14 -1.47 35.72
CA THR A 683 22.12 -0.79 34.84
C THR A 683 22.06 -1.27 33.40
N ASN A 684 21.84 -2.56 33.17
CA ASN A 684 21.59 -3.10 31.82
C ASN A 684 20.32 -2.50 31.18
N LYS A 685 19.22 -2.39 31.94
CA LYS A 685 17.97 -1.78 31.44
C LYS A 685 18.06 -0.27 31.26
N THR A 686 18.81 0.43 32.12
CA THR A 686 19.10 1.86 31.95
C THR A 686 19.94 2.09 30.70
N ALA A 687 20.95 1.25 30.42
CA ALA A 687 21.74 1.33 29.20
C ALA A 687 20.90 1.11 27.93
N GLN A 688 20.04 0.08 27.91
CA GLN A 688 19.11 -0.17 26.79
C GLN A 688 18.12 0.99 26.57
N LEU A 689 17.63 1.62 27.64
CA LEU A 689 16.76 2.79 27.53
C LEU A 689 17.53 4.03 27.04
N GLN A 690 18.80 4.20 27.44
CA GLN A 690 19.64 5.30 26.95
C GLN A 690 19.96 5.13 25.46
N GLU A 691 20.32 3.93 25.01
CA GLU A 691 20.56 3.60 23.60
C GLU A 691 19.34 3.95 22.72
N ILE A 692 18.14 3.58 23.18
CA ILE A 692 16.87 3.92 22.50
C ILE A 692 16.60 5.45 22.51
N ILE A 693 16.96 6.16 23.58
CA ILE A 693 16.83 7.63 23.65
C ILE A 693 17.80 8.29 22.66
N ASP A 694 19.06 7.87 22.65
CA ASP A 694 20.11 8.40 21.77
C ASP A 694 19.76 8.18 20.28
N ASP A 695 19.20 7.01 19.95
CA ASP A 695 18.67 6.70 18.60
C ASP A 695 17.51 7.62 18.20
N TYR A 696 16.55 7.86 19.10
CA TYR A 696 15.45 8.79 18.83
C TYR A 696 15.92 10.25 18.74
N GLU A 697 16.89 10.68 19.55
CA GLU A 697 17.52 11.99 19.39
C GLU A 697 18.25 12.11 18.04
N GLY A 698 18.94 11.05 17.61
CA GLY A 698 19.56 10.95 16.28
C GLY A 698 18.55 11.10 15.15
N GLN A 699 17.42 10.39 15.21
CA GLN A 699 16.32 10.50 14.25
C GLN A 699 15.70 11.92 14.24
N ILE A 700 15.47 12.51 15.42
CA ILE A 700 14.96 13.89 15.55
C ILE A 700 15.95 14.90 14.94
N GLN A 701 17.26 14.73 15.16
CA GLN A 701 18.28 15.59 14.54
C GLN A 701 18.35 15.41 13.02
N ASN A 702 18.19 14.19 12.50
CA ASN A 702 18.14 13.91 11.07
C ASN A 702 16.93 14.60 10.43
N LEU A 703 15.72 14.38 10.94
CA LEU A 703 14.49 15.03 10.48
C LEU A 703 14.55 16.58 10.58
N LYS A 704 15.25 17.11 11.59
CA LYS A 704 15.47 18.55 11.75
C LYS A 704 16.48 19.13 10.74
N ARG A 705 17.40 18.32 10.23
CA ARG A 705 18.28 18.66 9.10
C ARG A 705 17.52 18.58 7.77
N GLU A 706 16.73 17.53 7.58
CA GLU A 706 15.83 17.33 6.43
C GLU A 706 14.83 18.50 6.26
N LEU A 707 14.18 18.91 7.36
CA LEU A 707 13.26 20.06 7.35
C LEU A 707 13.98 21.38 7.03
N LYS A 708 15.29 21.47 7.26
CA LYS A 708 16.10 22.66 6.95
C LYS A 708 16.55 22.68 5.48
N THR A 709 16.92 21.53 4.90
CA THR A 709 17.21 21.43 3.46
C THR A 709 15.96 21.64 2.62
N GLN A 710 14.83 21.03 3.00
CA GLN A 710 13.54 21.23 2.33
C GLN A 710 13.08 22.70 2.39
N LYS A 711 13.24 23.39 3.52
CA LYS A 711 12.96 24.84 3.61
C LYS A 711 13.88 25.70 2.74
N ALA A 712 15.15 25.31 2.56
CA ALA A 712 16.06 26.02 1.67
C ALA A 712 15.69 25.81 0.19
N LEU A 713 15.28 24.59 -0.20
CA LEU A 713 14.77 24.29 -1.55
C LEU A 713 13.46 25.04 -1.83
N ALA A 714 12.51 25.02 -0.88
CA ALA A 714 11.27 25.79 -1.00
C ALA A 714 11.53 27.30 -1.19
N GLN A 715 12.46 27.88 -0.42
CA GLN A 715 12.88 29.28 -0.61
C GLN A 715 13.46 29.49 -2.02
N GLN A 716 14.36 28.61 -2.46
CA GLN A 716 14.96 28.69 -3.80
C GLN A 716 13.91 28.62 -4.93
N TYR A 717 12.86 27.81 -4.78
CA TYR A 717 11.74 27.79 -5.73
C TYR A 717 10.90 29.07 -5.68
N THR A 718 10.65 29.65 -4.50
CA THR A 718 9.98 30.97 -4.42
C THR A 718 10.81 32.08 -5.05
N ASP A 719 12.13 32.07 -4.88
CA ASP A 719 13.05 33.03 -5.48
C ASP A 719 13.01 32.90 -7.02
N GLN A 720 13.09 31.67 -7.55
CA GLN A 720 12.94 31.39 -8.99
C GLN A 720 11.57 31.84 -9.53
N ALA A 721 10.48 31.62 -8.78
CA ALA A 721 9.14 32.06 -9.17
C ALA A 721 9.03 33.60 -9.23
N THR A 722 9.69 34.33 -8.33
CA THR A 722 9.71 35.81 -8.37
C THR A 722 10.54 36.35 -9.53
N ASP A 723 11.69 35.76 -9.85
CA ASP A 723 12.50 36.12 -11.03
C ASP A 723 11.76 35.79 -12.35
N ALA A 724 11.08 34.64 -12.42
CA ALA A 724 10.22 34.29 -13.55
C ALA A 724 9.07 35.29 -13.75
N ARG A 725 8.37 35.68 -12.67
CA ARG A 725 7.34 36.75 -12.70
C ARG A 725 7.95 38.09 -13.11
N GLY A 726 9.14 38.45 -12.64
CA GLY A 726 9.87 39.65 -13.05
C GLY A 726 10.19 39.67 -14.54
N LYS A 727 10.64 38.53 -15.10
CA LYS A 727 10.92 38.35 -16.53
C LYS A 727 9.66 38.40 -17.39
N LEU A 728 8.55 37.81 -16.93
CA LEU A 728 7.24 37.94 -17.58
C LEU A 728 6.76 39.39 -17.62
N ALA A 729 6.75 40.10 -16.48
CA ALA A 729 6.35 41.50 -16.41
C ALA A 729 7.25 42.43 -17.28
N GLN A 730 8.54 42.11 -17.42
CA GLN A 730 9.41 42.80 -18.39
C GLN A 730 9.05 42.49 -19.85
N ASN A 731 8.66 41.25 -20.17
CA ASN A 731 8.27 40.86 -21.52
C ASN A 731 6.89 41.42 -21.91
N GLU A 732 5.93 41.49 -20.98
CA GLU A 732 4.66 42.21 -21.15
C GLU A 732 4.90 43.70 -21.44
N LYS A 733 5.83 44.35 -20.70
CA LYS A 733 6.27 45.73 -20.95
C LYS A 733 7.03 45.93 -22.26
N LYS A 734 7.53 44.85 -22.90
CA LYS A 734 8.05 44.88 -24.29
C LYS A 734 6.93 44.64 -25.30
N LEU A 735 6.05 43.68 -25.04
CA LEU A 735 4.94 43.29 -25.92
C LEU A 735 3.94 44.44 -26.08
N THR A 736 3.58 45.12 -24.99
CA THR A 736 2.74 46.34 -25.02
C THR A 736 3.38 47.46 -25.84
N LYS A 737 4.69 47.70 -25.70
CA LYS A 737 5.43 48.67 -26.53
C LYS A 737 5.45 48.26 -28.01
N LEU A 738 5.62 46.97 -28.31
CA LEU A 738 5.55 46.45 -29.67
C LEU A 738 4.13 46.53 -30.26
N HIS A 739 3.08 46.33 -29.46
CA HIS A 739 1.69 46.56 -29.89
C HIS A 739 1.42 48.05 -30.16
N GLN A 740 1.91 48.96 -29.30
CA GLN A 740 1.82 50.40 -29.54
C GLN A 740 2.58 50.82 -30.81
N GLN A 741 3.76 50.25 -31.06
CA GLN A 741 4.53 50.47 -32.29
C GLN A 741 3.81 49.89 -33.53
N ASN A 742 3.26 48.67 -33.45
CA ASN A 742 2.50 48.08 -34.55
C ASN A 742 1.20 48.84 -34.83
N ALA A 743 0.49 49.33 -33.79
CA ALA A 743 -0.67 50.18 -33.96
C ALA A 743 -0.28 51.50 -34.66
N ALA A 744 0.78 52.18 -34.20
CA ALA A 744 1.28 53.39 -34.83
C ALA A 744 1.78 53.15 -36.28
N LEU A 745 2.38 52.00 -36.57
CA LEU A 745 2.79 51.61 -37.92
C LEU A 745 1.58 51.28 -38.81
N SER A 746 0.55 50.63 -38.27
CA SER A 746 -0.73 50.37 -38.97
C SER A 746 -1.45 51.68 -39.29
N ASP A 747 -1.53 52.61 -38.33
CA ASP A 747 -2.08 53.95 -38.52
C ASP A 747 -1.34 54.72 -39.62
N ASN A 748 0.00 54.69 -39.60
CA ASN A 748 0.81 55.32 -40.64
C ASN A 748 0.71 54.62 -42.00
N ALA A 749 0.54 53.29 -42.04
CA ALA A 749 0.29 52.55 -43.27
C ALA A 749 -1.11 52.87 -43.84
N GLN A 750 -2.13 52.95 -42.99
CA GLN A 750 -3.50 53.28 -43.39
C GLN A 750 -3.63 54.74 -43.85
N ARG A 751 -2.92 55.68 -43.21
CA ARG A 751 -2.75 57.07 -43.68
C ARG A 751 -1.97 57.15 -44.99
N ARG A 752 -1.02 56.25 -45.25
CA ARG A 752 -0.34 56.14 -46.56
C ARG A 752 -1.25 55.52 -47.63
N MET A 753 -2.09 54.56 -47.31
CA MET A 753 -3.05 53.97 -48.24
C MET A 753 -4.11 54.99 -48.68
N THR A 754 -4.67 55.78 -47.74
CA THR A 754 -5.57 56.89 -48.09
C THR A 754 -4.84 58.04 -48.80
N GLY A 755 -3.58 58.31 -48.44
CA GLY A 755 -2.72 59.26 -49.16
C GLY A 755 -2.37 58.84 -50.59
N GLN A 756 -2.20 57.54 -50.86
CA GLN A 756 -1.85 57.01 -52.19
C GLN A 756 -3.00 57.08 -53.21
N GLN A 757 -4.25 57.26 -52.76
CA GLN A 757 -5.33 57.65 -53.68
C GLN A 757 -5.21 59.11 -54.17
N LEU A 758 -4.26 59.90 -53.64
CA LEU A 758 -3.98 61.28 -54.03
C LEU A 758 -2.49 61.54 -54.36
N GLN A 759 -1.75 60.54 -54.86
CA GLN A 759 -0.56 60.77 -55.67
C GLN A 759 -0.13 59.53 -56.47
N GLN A 760 -0.18 59.61 -57.81
CA GLN A 760 0.65 58.79 -58.69
C GLN A 760 2.01 59.49 -58.89
N GLY A 761 3.11 58.81 -58.59
CA GLY A 761 4.47 59.29 -58.84
C GLY A 761 5.47 58.87 -57.76
N GLN A 762 6.76 58.83 -58.12
CA GLN A 762 7.92 58.55 -57.25
C GLN A 762 8.00 57.12 -56.65
N GLY A 763 8.32 56.14 -57.51
CA GLY A 763 8.59 54.75 -57.13
C GLY A 763 10.07 54.34 -57.05
N GLU A 764 11.02 55.17 -57.49
CA GLU A 764 12.39 54.72 -57.80
C GLU A 764 13.40 54.96 -56.66
N ASP A 765 13.41 56.14 -56.03
CA ASP A 765 14.41 56.51 -55.00
C ASP A 765 14.42 55.57 -53.77
N THR A 766 13.29 54.95 -53.45
CA THR A 766 13.17 54.05 -52.29
C THR A 766 13.92 52.73 -52.47
N ILE A 767 14.07 52.26 -53.72
CA ILE A 767 14.76 51.00 -54.05
C ILE A 767 16.27 51.17 -53.91
N GLU A 768 16.80 52.34 -54.29
CA GLU A 768 18.21 52.70 -54.19
C GLU A 768 18.70 52.75 -52.72
N SER A 769 17.87 53.28 -51.82
CA SER A 769 18.18 53.36 -50.38
C SER A 769 18.33 51.97 -49.73
N LEU A 770 17.36 51.07 -49.95
CA LEU A 770 17.38 49.71 -49.38
C LEU A 770 18.61 48.92 -49.85
N ARG A 771 19.04 49.10 -51.11
CA ARG A 771 20.23 48.47 -51.68
C ARG A 771 21.56 48.93 -51.04
N ARG A 772 21.59 50.11 -50.40
CA ARG A 772 22.76 50.58 -49.61
C ARG A 772 22.76 50.03 -48.19
N GLN A 773 21.57 49.86 -47.61
CA GLN A 773 21.43 49.41 -46.22
C GLN A 773 21.83 47.94 -46.02
N VAL A 774 21.61 47.07 -47.03
CA VAL A 774 22.06 45.67 -47.01
C VAL A 774 23.60 45.57 -46.93
N ARG A 775 24.34 46.29 -47.78
CA ARG A 775 25.82 46.26 -47.81
C ARG A 775 26.45 46.66 -46.47
N LEU A 776 25.85 47.64 -45.78
CA LEU A 776 26.30 48.10 -44.47
C LEU A 776 26.10 47.09 -43.33
N LEU A 777 25.26 46.07 -43.53
CA LEU A 777 25.09 44.95 -42.59
C LEU A 777 26.06 43.81 -42.91
N GLU A 778 26.30 43.53 -44.19
CA GLU A 778 27.27 42.54 -44.67
C GLU A 778 28.70 42.88 -44.21
N ASP A 779 29.12 44.14 -44.30
CA ASP A 779 30.44 44.60 -43.84
C ASP A 779 30.61 44.53 -42.31
N LYS A 780 29.53 44.73 -41.54
CA LYS A 780 29.56 44.60 -40.08
C LYS A 780 29.73 43.14 -39.65
N LEU A 781 29.12 42.20 -40.37
CA LEU A 781 29.23 40.76 -40.11
C LEU A 781 30.63 40.20 -40.44
N ARG A 782 31.39 40.87 -41.31
CA ARG A 782 32.78 40.48 -41.66
C ARG A 782 33.81 40.89 -40.61
N LYS A 783 33.60 41.98 -39.88
CA LYS A 783 34.58 42.54 -38.92
C LYS A 783 34.59 41.87 -37.54
N THR A 784 33.64 41.00 -37.23
CA THR A 784 33.52 40.33 -35.92
C THR A 784 34.12 38.92 -35.86
N LYS A 785 34.72 38.41 -36.96
CA LYS A 785 35.26 37.04 -37.05
C LYS A 785 36.79 36.93 -37.05
N THR A 786 37.52 38.01 -36.74
CA THR A 786 38.98 38.09 -36.95
C THR A 786 39.76 38.58 -35.72
N ALA A 787 39.23 38.37 -34.51
CA ALA A 787 39.68 39.06 -33.30
C ALA A 787 40.12 38.15 -32.13
N GLU A 788 40.40 36.87 -32.36
CA GLU A 788 41.01 35.99 -31.34
C GLU A 788 42.28 35.32 -31.87
N ARG A 789 43.42 35.73 -31.30
CA ARG A 789 44.71 35.02 -31.30
C ARG A 789 45.21 35.02 -29.85
N PRO A 790 45.63 33.88 -29.28
CA PRO A 790 46.30 33.88 -27.98
C PRO A 790 47.69 34.53 -28.10
N MET A 791 48.17 35.09 -26.99
CA MET A 791 49.54 35.59 -26.82
C MET A 791 50.23 34.77 -25.73
N ASP A 792 51.54 34.56 -25.88
CA ASP A 792 52.28 33.49 -25.21
C ASP A 792 53.05 33.91 -23.94
N GLU A 793 53.54 32.90 -23.24
CA GLU A 793 54.64 32.86 -22.24
C GLU A 793 55.15 34.15 -21.58
N THR A 794 55.12 34.21 -20.24
CA THR A 794 56.30 34.44 -19.38
C THR A 794 55.97 34.40 -17.87
N ARG A 795 56.37 33.34 -17.14
CA ARG A 795 56.67 33.42 -15.68
C ARG A 795 57.34 32.19 -15.05
N ASP A 796 58.43 32.45 -14.31
CA ASP A 796 59.13 31.72 -13.24
C ASP A 796 59.02 30.18 -13.11
N ASP A 797 60.15 29.51 -12.81
CA ASP A 797 60.20 28.07 -12.50
C ASP A 797 59.46 27.67 -11.21
N ARG A 798 59.14 28.65 -10.33
CA ARG A 798 58.26 28.41 -9.19
C ARG A 798 56.80 28.35 -9.61
N THR A 799 56.41 29.15 -10.60
CA THR A 799 55.13 28.95 -11.30
C THR A 799 55.13 27.66 -12.11
N LYS A 800 56.23 27.24 -12.76
CA LYS A 800 56.26 25.96 -13.51
C LYS A 800 55.75 24.78 -12.71
N ARG A 801 56.17 24.57 -11.46
CA ARG A 801 55.67 23.41 -10.67
C ARG A 801 54.18 23.50 -10.31
N THR A 802 53.68 24.69 -10.02
CA THR A 802 52.23 24.88 -9.81
C THR A 802 51.46 24.80 -11.12
N VAL A 803 52.04 25.28 -12.23
CA VAL A 803 51.49 25.21 -13.58
C VAL A 803 51.47 23.76 -14.02
N GLU A 804 52.52 22.96 -13.84
CA GLU A 804 52.57 21.50 -14.06
C GLU A 804 51.52 20.78 -13.22
N SER A 805 51.39 21.10 -11.93
CA SER A 805 50.34 20.54 -11.07
C SER A 805 48.93 20.91 -11.55
N PHE A 806 48.71 22.15 -12.00
CA PHE A 806 47.44 22.56 -12.59
C PHE A 806 47.26 22.03 -14.02
N GLN A 807 48.33 21.80 -14.80
CA GLN A 807 48.30 21.19 -16.12
C GLN A 807 47.88 19.74 -15.99
N GLN A 808 48.41 19.03 -14.98
CA GLN A 808 48.08 17.66 -14.67
C GLN A 808 46.63 17.55 -14.16
N GLN A 809 46.23 18.43 -13.23
CA GLN A 809 44.83 18.53 -12.81
C GLN A 809 43.89 18.93 -13.97
N ILE A 810 44.34 19.77 -14.91
CA ILE A 810 43.59 20.11 -16.13
C ILE A 810 43.55 18.91 -17.07
N THR A 811 44.62 18.12 -17.25
CA THR A 811 44.57 16.90 -18.06
C THR A 811 43.67 15.85 -17.44
N ASP A 812 43.64 15.73 -16.10
CA ASP A 812 42.76 14.81 -15.38
C ASP A 812 41.29 15.28 -15.45
N LEU A 813 41.04 16.58 -15.37
CA LEU A 813 39.72 17.16 -15.64
C LEU A 813 39.31 17.02 -17.11
N ASP A 814 40.27 17.05 -18.06
CA ASP A 814 40.00 16.98 -19.49
C ASP A 814 39.97 15.53 -20.01
N THR A 815 40.54 14.55 -19.29
CA THR A 815 40.26 13.10 -19.47
C THR A 815 38.91 12.77 -18.87
N HIS A 816 38.63 13.19 -17.63
CA HIS A 816 37.33 12.98 -16.99
C HIS A 816 36.18 13.66 -17.76
N LYS A 817 36.42 14.83 -18.36
CA LYS A 817 35.49 15.49 -19.30
C LYS A 817 35.36 14.75 -20.63
N LYS A 818 36.41 14.12 -21.16
CA LYS A 818 36.32 13.21 -22.33
C LYS A 818 35.57 11.93 -22.00
N GLU A 819 35.66 11.42 -20.77
CA GLU A 819 34.90 10.29 -20.27
C GLU A 819 33.44 10.67 -20.04
N LEU A 820 33.15 11.80 -19.40
CA LEU A 820 31.81 12.37 -19.28
C LEU A 820 31.20 12.67 -20.66
N LEU A 821 31.98 13.07 -21.66
CA LEU A 821 31.51 13.23 -23.05
C LEU A 821 31.23 11.87 -23.71
N LYS A 822 32.07 10.85 -23.53
CA LYS A 822 31.80 9.47 -23.98
C LYS A 822 30.54 8.92 -23.31
N PHE A 823 30.38 9.11 -22.01
CA PHE A 823 29.23 8.68 -21.23
C PHE A 823 27.96 9.45 -21.63
N ASN A 824 28.04 10.77 -21.85
CA ASN A 824 26.94 11.55 -22.43
C ASN A 824 26.61 11.11 -23.87
N GLN A 825 27.59 10.67 -24.65
CA GLN A 825 27.34 10.12 -25.99
C GLN A 825 26.65 8.75 -25.89
N GLN A 826 27.14 7.85 -25.04
CA GLN A 826 26.47 6.57 -24.74
C GLN A 826 25.04 6.78 -24.22
N LEU A 827 24.82 7.72 -23.29
CA LEU A 827 23.48 8.09 -22.81
C LEU A 827 22.60 8.68 -23.92
N LYS A 828 23.14 9.47 -24.86
CA LYS A 828 22.40 9.95 -26.04
C LYS A 828 22.08 8.83 -27.02
N ASP A 829 23.00 7.89 -27.20
CA ASP A 829 22.83 6.75 -28.10
C ASP A 829 21.78 5.78 -27.51
N GLU A 830 21.82 5.48 -26.21
CA GLU A 830 20.77 4.75 -25.50
C GLU A 830 19.44 5.53 -25.47
N LEU A 831 19.44 6.84 -25.21
CA LEU A 831 18.23 7.66 -25.33
C LEU A 831 17.65 7.62 -26.75
N SER A 832 18.50 7.53 -27.78
CA SER A 832 18.05 7.38 -29.18
C SER A 832 17.45 6.00 -29.45
N LYS A 833 18.02 4.92 -28.88
CA LYS A 833 17.44 3.55 -28.93
C LYS A 833 16.11 3.48 -28.17
N VAL A 834 16.05 4.02 -26.95
CA VAL A 834 14.83 4.12 -26.14
C VAL A 834 13.79 4.97 -26.84
N ARG A 835 14.16 6.09 -27.47
CA ARG A 835 13.25 6.91 -28.26
C ARG A 835 12.75 6.16 -29.50
N LEU A 836 13.63 5.50 -30.27
CA LEU A 836 13.22 4.66 -31.40
C LEU A 836 12.26 3.55 -30.94
N ARG A 837 12.55 2.91 -29.80
CA ARG A 837 11.68 1.89 -29.22
C ARG A 837 10.36 2.46 -28.71
N ASN A 838 10.34 3.69 -28.20
CA ASN A 838 9.11 4.38 -27.81
C ASN A 838 8.31 4.80 -29.05
N GLU A 839 8.95 5.24 -30.13
CA GLU A 839 8.29 5.47 -31.43
C GLU A 839 7.75 4.17 -32.05
N GLU A 840 8.44 3.03 -31.92
CA GLU A 840 7.93 1.71 -32.29
C GLU A 840 6.73 1.31 -31.43
N LEU A 841 6.84 1.44 -30.11
CA LEU A 841 5.76 1.13 -29.17
C LEU A 841 4.56 2.06 -29.37
N GLN A 842 4.76 3.34 -29.72
CA GLN A 842 3.70 4.25 -30.14
C GLN A 842 3.06 3.79 -31.44
N LYS A 843 3.84 3.41 -32.46
CA LYS A 843 3.32 2.85 -33.73
C LYS A 843 2.49 1.59 -33.47
N ILE A 844 2.98 0.67 -32.64
CA ILE A 844 2.25 -0.53 -32.19
C ILE A 844 0.99 -0.14 -31.40
N ASN A 845 1.06 0.84 -30.49
CA ASN A 845 -0.08 1.29 -29.70
C ASN A 845 -1.14 1.98 -30.58
N THR A 846 -0.74 2.71 -31.63
CA THR A 846 -1.68 3.25 -32.64
C THR A 846 -2.27 2.16 -33.54
N PHE A 847 -1.49 1.12 -33.90
CA PHE A 847 -2.01 -0.04 -34.63
C PHE A 847 -3.01 -0.81 -33.77
N LEU A 848 -2.68 -1.11 -32.51
CA LEU A 848 -3.57 -1.79 -31.57
C LEU A 848 -4.78 -0.92 -31.19
N LYS A 849 -4.67 0.42 -31.18
CA LYS A 849 -5.82 1.31 -31.03
C LYS A 849 -6.72 1.28 -32.26
N ALA A 850 -6.16 1.38 -33.47
CA ALA A 850 -6.93 1.25 -34.71
C ALA A 850 -7.58 -0.15 -34.83
N GLU A 851 -6.88 -1.21 -34.44
CA GLU A 851 -7.41 -2.58 -34.41
C GLU A 851 -8.51 -2.75 -33.35
N ASN A 852 -8.32 -2.25 -32.13
CA ASN A 852 -9.38 -2.21 -31.12
C ASN A 852 -10.56 -1.32 -31.53
N GLU A 853 -10.35 -0.24 -32.29
CA GLU A 853 -11.43 0.60 -32.81
C GLU A 853 -12.16 -0.07 -33.98
N SER A 854 -11.49 -0.79 -34.88
CA SER A 854 -12.14 -1.64 -35.90
C SER A 854 -12.95 -2.77 -35.26
N LEU A 855 -12.40 -3.45 -34.24
CA LEU A 855 -13.10 -4.49 -33.47
C LEU A 855 -14.29 -3.91 -32.69
N ARG A 856 -14.17 -2.71 -32.12
CA ARG A 856 -15.24 -1.98 -31.41
C ARG A 856 -16.29 -1.37 -32.34
N ASN A 857 -15.93 -1.07 -33.59
CA ASN A 857 -16.85 -0.62 -34.64
C ASN A 857 -17.54 -1.79 -35.37
N GLY A 858 -17.10 -3.03 -35.15
CA GLY A 858 -17.75 -4.25 -35.66
C GLY A 858 -17.34 -4.70 -37.06
N GLU A 859 -16.46 -3.97 -37.75
CA GLU A 859 -16.03 -4.28 -39.13
C GLU A 859 -14.94 -5.37 -39.16
N SER A 860 -15.34 -6.60 -38.83
CA SER A 860 -14.58 -7.81 -39.18
C SER A 860 -15.04 -8.32 -40.55
N PRO A 861 -14.20 -8.31 -41.60
CA PRO A 861 -14.60 -8.69 -42.96
C PRO A 861 -14.69 -10.23 -43.11
N ARG A 862 -15.61 -10.88 -42.38
CA ARG A 862 -15.68 -12.35 -42.32
C ARG A 862 -17.01 -12.98 -41.87
N SER A 863 -18.12 -12.71 -42.57
CA SER A 863 -19.23 -13.69 -42.64
C SER A 863 -20.28 -13.45 -43.74
N THR A 864 -20.10 -14.07 -44.91
CA THR A 864 -21.21 -14.42 -45.82
C THR A 864 -21.00 -15.81 -46.43
N SER A 865 -21.78 -16.77 -45.91
CA SER A 865 -22.35 -17.95 -46.58
C SER A 865 -21.50 -18.88 -47.49
N SER A 866 -21.57 -20.18 -47.15
CA SER A 866 -21.68 -21.33 -48.08
C SER A 866 -20.44 -21.91 -48.77
N GLY A 867 -20.13 -23.16 -48.40
CA GLY A 867 -20.05 -24.26 -49.37
C GLY A 867 -18.84 -24.35 -50.31
N GLY A 868 -17.77 -25.04 -49.88
CA GLY A 868 -16.78 -25.58 -50.83
C GLY A 868 -15.45 -26.03 -50.21
N ILE A 869 -15.18 -27.33 -50.19
CA ILE A 869 -13.82 -27.84 -49.94
C ILE A 869 -12.97 -27.58 -51.19
N ARG A 870 -12.00 -26.67 -51.11
CA ARG A 870 -10.94 -26.58 -52.11
C ARG A 870 -9.63 -25.95 -51.58
N ARG A 871 -8.63 -26.83 -51.41
CA ARG A 871 -7.16 -26.64 -51.36
C ARG A 871 -6.57 -25.52 -50.48
N ILE A 872 -5.67 -25.95 -49.59
CA ILE A 872 -4.64 -25.11 -48.95
C ILE A 872 -3.80 -24.43 -50.05
N GLY A 873 -3.67 -23.10 -50.03
CA GLY A 873 -2.76 -22.36 -50.90
C GLY A 873 -3.07 -20.88 -51.07
N GLU A 874 -4.34 -20.53 -51.29
CA GLU A 874 -4.73 -19.21 -51.80
C GLU A 874 -5.45 -18.36 -50.73
N SER A 875 -4.69 -17.53 -50.01
CA SER A 875 -5.30 -16.42 -49.25
C SER A 875 -5.66 -15.29 -50.21
N GLY A 876 -6.94 -14.97 -50.32
CA GLY A 876 -7.48 -13.89 -51.17
C GLY A 876 -7.12 -12.47 -50.71
N ARG A 877 -5.81 -12.19 -50.67
CA ARG A 877 -5.21 -10.85 -50.52
C ARG A 877 -4.71 -10.40 -51.88
N SER A 878 -4.68 -9.09 -52.13
CA SER A 878 -4.14 -8.54 -53.37
C SER A 878 -2.67 -8.95 -53.55
N THR A 879 -2.20 -9.12 -54.79
CA THR A 879 -0.79 -9.41 -55.08
C THR A 879 0.14 -8.40 -54.41
N TYR A 880 -0.25 -7.13 -54.40
CA TYR A 880 0.46 -6.05 -53.69
C TYR A 880 0.52 -6.24 -52.17
N GLU A 881 -0.54 -6.78 -51.55
CA GLU A 881 -0.55 -7.08 -50.11
C GLU A 881 0.29 -8.31 -49.76
N LEU A 882 0.27 -9.33 -50.64
CA LEU A 882 1.13 -10.50 -50.54
C LEU A 882 2.60 -10.11 -50.72
N GLU A 883 2.93 -9.29 -51.72
CA GLU A 883 4.28 -8.74 -51.92
C GLU A 883 4.75 -7.90 -50.74
N LYS A 884 3.88 -7.02 -50.21
CA LYS A 884 4.18 -6.20 -49.02
C LYS A 884 4.38 -7.07 -47.77
N MET A 885 3.59 -8.12 -47.59
CA MET A 885 3.77 -9.08 -46.50
C MET A 885 5.03 -9.92 -46.69
N ILE A 886 5.34 -10.37 -47.91
CA ILE A 886 6.57 -11.10 -48.25
C ILE A 886 7.80 -10.21 -48.05
N ALA A 887 7.73 -8.91 -48.37
CA ALA A 887 8.81 -7.96 -48.10
C ALA A 887 9.03 -7.73 -46.60
N LEU A 888 7.95 -7.63 -45.81
CA LEU A 888 8.03 -7.55 -44.35
C LEU A 888 8.55 -8.86 -43.72
N MET A 889 8.12 -10.02 -44.22
CA MET A 889 8.61 -11.33 -43.79
C MET A 889 10.08 -11.53 -44.16
N LYS A 890 10.50 -11.18 -45.38
CA LYS A 890 11.92 -11.16 -45.77
C LYS A 890 12.72 -10.27 -44.84
N LYS A 891 12.32 -8.99 -44.65
CA LYS A 891 13.03 -8.07 -43.75
C LYS A 891 13.10 -8.58 -42.30
N ARG A 892 12.08 -9.32 -41.81
CA ARG A 892 12.13 -9.97 -40.49
C ARG A 892 13.03 -11.21 -40.48
N ILE A 893 13.07 -11.99 -41.55
CA ILE A 893 13.99 -13.13 -41.73
C ILE A 893 15.44 -12.64 -41.83
N ASP A 894 15.73 -11.63 -42.64
CA ASP A 894 17.05 -11.01 -42.80
C ASP A 894 17.57 -10.49 -41.45
N HIS A 895 16.69 -9.83 -40.67
CA HIS A 895 17.02 -9.33 -39.34
C HIS A 895 17.22 -10.47 -38.33
N LEU A 896 16.37 -11.51 -38.32
CA LEU A 896 16.55 -12.70 -37.49
C LEU A 896 17.80 -13.50 -37.89
N GLN A 897 18.20 -13.50 -39.16
CA GLN A 897 19.44 -14.12 -39.63
C GLN A 897 20.67 -13.32 -39.18
N ALA A 898 20.62 -11.99 -39.25
CA ALA A 898 21.66 -11.13 -38.68
C ALA A 898 21.78 -11.32 -37.14
N GLU A 899 20.65 -11.35 -36.44
CA GLU A 899 20.56 -11.60 -34.99
C GLU A 899 21.13 -12.99 -34.61
N ASN A 900 20.82 -14.03 -35.39
CA ASN A 900 21.43 -15.36 -35.21
C ASN A 900 22.93 -15.38 -35.56
N GLN A 901 23.40 -14.58 -36.52
CA GLN A 901 24.83 -14.46 -36.84
C GLN A 901 25.60 -13.73 -35.73
N THR A 902 25.04 -12.68 -35.13
CA THR A 902 25.64 -12.04 -33.95
C THR A 902 25.65 -12.96 -32.74
N LEU A 903 24.50 -13.58 -32.40
CA LEU A 903 24.41 -14.53 -31.28
C LEU A 903 25.36 -15.72 -31.44
N LYS A 904 25.55 -16.24 -32.67
CA LYS A 904 26.53 -17.28 -32.96
C LYS A 904 27.96 -16.79 -32.79
N SER A 905 28.26 -15.57 -33.25
CA SER A 905 29.59 -14.96 -33.09
C SER A 905 29.94 -14.75 -31.61
N ASP A 906 28.97 -14.33 -30.80
CA ASP A 906 29.14 -14.17 -29.35
C ASP A 906 29.26 -15.52 -28.63
N LEU A 907 28.51 -16.56 -29.06
CA LEU A 907 28.64 -17.93 -28.55
C LEU A 907 30.03 -18.52 -28.85
N ASP A 908 30.52 -18.36 -30.07
CA ASP A 908 31.85 -18.85 -30.46
C ASP A 908 32.97 -18.03 -29.80
N ARG A 909 32.73 -16.75 -29.48
CA ARG A 909 33.61 -15.92 -28.64
C ARG A 909 33.61 -16.38 -27.17
N GLN A 910 32.45 -16.72 -26.60
CA GLN A 910 32.34 -17.32 -25.27
C GLN A 910 33.05 -18.67 -25.19
N ARG A 911 32.96 -19.50 -26.24
CA ARG A 911 33.73 -20.74 -26.35
C ARG A 911 35.23 -20.48 -26.35
N ALA A 912 35.72 -19.58 -27.21
CA ALA A 912 37.14 -19.23 -27.24
C ALA A 912 37.67 -18.71 -25.89
N THR A 913 36.91 -17.91 -25.15
CA THR A 913 37.30 -17.48 -23.79
C THR A 913 37.22 -18.61 -22.77
N ASN A 914 36.22 -19.50 -22.85
CA ASN A 914 36.12 -20.66 -21.95
C ASN A 914 37.25 -21.68 -22.21
N ASP A 915 37.61 -21.92 -23.46
CA ASP A 915 38.74 -22.78 -23.82
C ASP A 915 40.09 -22.17 -23.39
N SER A 916 40.26 -20.84 -23.54
CA SER A 916 41.43 -20.14 -23.00
C SER A 916 41.48 -20.19 -21.47
N ASN A 917 40.36 -20.01 -20.77
CA ASN A 917 40.27 -20.16 -19.32
C ASN A 917 40.61 -21.59 -18.90
N ARG A 918 40.13 -22.60 -19.64
CA ARG A 918 40.45 -24.01 -19.38
C ARG A 918 41.94 -24.30 -19.58
N ALA A 919 42.57 -23.70 -20.60
CA ALA A 919 44.01 -23.78 -20.83
C ALA A 919 44.82 -23.16 -19.68
N PHE A 920 44.43 -21.98 -19.20
CA PHE A 920 45.03 -21.37 -18.01
C PHE A 920 44.86 -22.23 -16.76
N PHE A 921 43.68 -22.83 -16.54
CA PHE A 921 43.46 -23.76 -15.44
C PHE A 921 44.35 -25.01 -15.56
N THR A 922 44.49 -25.62 -16.74
CA THR A 922 45.41 -26.76 -16.91
C THR A 922 46.85 -26.36 -16.61
N GLN A 923 47.33 -25.23 -17.14
CA GLN A 923 48.68 -24.73 -16.89
C GLN A 923 48.92 -24.46 -15.40
N ALA A 924 47.96 -23.86 -14.70
CA ALA A 924 48.03 -23.65 -13.25
C ALA A 924 48.12 -24.99 -12.49
N THR A 925 47.36 -26.02 -12.89
CA THR A 925 47.44 -27.36 -12.26
C THR A 925 48.69 -28.15 -12.64
N GLU A 926 49.45 -27.72 -13.65
CA GLU A 926 50.76 -28.28 -13.99
C GLU A 926 51.84 -27.61 -13.14
N SER A 927 51.83 -26.27 -13.05
CA SER A 927 52.74 -25.54 -12.16
C SER A 927 52.57 -25.89 -10.68
N THR A 928 51.36 -26.19 -10.19
CA THR A 928 51.22 -26.68 -8.80
C THR A 928 51.84 -28.07 -8.60
N LYS A 929 51.76 -28.98 -9.57
CA LYS A 929 52.43 -30.30 -9.51
C LYS A 929 53.95 -30.16 -9.59
N GLU A 930 54.47 -29.21 -10.38
CA GLU A 930 55.89 -28.89 -10.40
C GLU A 930 56.36 -28.35 -9.04
N ILE A 931 55.58 -27.47 -8.39
CA ILE A 931 55.84 -26.97 -7.03
C ILE A 931 55.79 -28.10 -5.99
N GLU A 932 54.82 -29.02 -6.05
CA GLU A 932 54.77 -30.20 -5.18
C GLU A 932 55.98 -31.11 -5.38
N HIS A 933 56.38 -31.38 -6.63
CA HIS A 933 57.56 -32.18 -6.94
C HIS A 933 58.86 -31.50 -6.47
N MET A 934 58.98 -30.17 -6.62
CA MET A 934 60.06 -29.36 -6.04
C MET A 934 60.08 -29.43 -4.52
N GLY A 935 58.91 -29.44 -3.85
CA GLY A 935 58.79 -29.66 -2.41
C GLY A 935 59.27 -31.06 -1.98
N GLN A 936 58.91 -32.10 -2.74
CA GLN A 936 59.34 -33.47 -2.49
C GLN A 936 60.84 -33.68 -2.70
N THR A 937 61.42 -33.12 -3.77
CA THR A 937 62.88 -33.20 -4.01
C THR A 937 63.66 -32.41 -2.97
N ASN A 938 63.21 -31.22 -2.57
CA ASN A 938 63.82 -30.45 -1.49
C ASN A 938 63.73 -31.19 -0.14
N SER A 939 62.59 -31.81 0.19
CA SER A 939 62.46 -32.67 1.39
C SER A 939 63.38 -33.90 1.35
N ARG A 940 63.64 -34.46 0.16
CA ARG A 940 64.63 -35.55 -0.03
C ARG A 940 66.05 -35.05 0.18
N LEU A 941 66.42 -33.91 -0.40
CA LEU A 941 67.74 -33.28 -0.20
C LEU A 941 67.97 -32.90 1.27
N GLN A 942 66.95 -32.42 1.99
CA GLN A 942 67.06 -32.14 3.43
C GLN A 942 67.37 -33.40 4.25
N LYS A 943 66.76 -34.55 3.91
CA LYS A 943 67.06 -35.84 4.55
C LYS A 943 68.47 -36.33 4.21
N GLU A 944 68.93 -36.12 2.98
CA GLU A 944 70.28 -36.48 2.52
C GLU A 944 71.36 -35.61 3.19
N VAL A 945 71.11 -34.29 3.33
CA VAL A 945 71.94 -33.37 4.12
C VAL A 945 71.95 -33.73 5.61
N ALA A 946 70.83 -34.20 6.18
CA ALA A 946 70.80 -34.70 7.56
C ALA A 946 71.65 -35.97 7.72
N LEU A 947 71.54 -36.92 6.79
CA LEU A 947 72.35 -38.14 6.77
C LEU A 947 73.86 -37.83 6.64
N LEU A 948 74.22 -36.88 5.78
CA LEU A 948 75.61 -36.44 5.62
C LEU A 948 76.13 -35.74 6.88
N ARG A 949 75.32 -34.95 7.59
CA ARG A 949 75.68 -34.39 8.90
C ARG A 949 75.91 -35.47 9.94
N GLU A 950 75.08 -36.51 9.95
CA GLU A 950 75.25 -37.66 10.84
C GLU A 950 76.55 -38.43 10.53
N GLN A 951 76.83 -38.70 9.25
CA GLN A 951 78.08 -39.33 8.82
C GLN A 951 79.32 -38.49 9.17
N VAL A 952 79.25 -37.16 9.02
CA VAL A 952 80.33 -36.25 9.47
C VAL A 952 80.52 -36.33 10.99
N ALA A 953 79.45 -36.37 11.79
CA ALA A 953 79.55 -36.55 13.23
C ALA A 953 80.14 -37.92 13.62
N GLN A 954 79.75 -39.01 12.92
CA GLN A 954 80.33 -40.34 13.12
C GLN A 954 81.81 -40.42 12.71
N LEU A 955 82.23 -39.68 11.68
CA LEU A 955 83.64 -39.56 11.28
C LEU A 955 84.45 -38.71 12.26
N GLN A 956 83.88 -37.63 12.80
CA GLN A 956 84.48 -36.85 13.89
C GLN A 956 84.66 -37.70 15.15
N MET A 957 83.68 -38.51 15.53
CA MET A 957 83.78 -39.48 16.63
C MET A 957 84.90 -40.52 16.39
N LYS A 958 85.10 -40.97 15.14
CA LYS A 958 86.20 -41.87 14.75
C LYS A 958 87.57 -41.18 14.65
N ALA A 959 87.63 -39.85 14.70
CA ALA A 959 88.87 -39.08 14.62
C ALA A 959 89.50 -38.79 16.01
N LEU A 960 88.85 -39.16 17.12
CA LEU A 960 89.51 -39.16 18.43
C LEU A 960 90.53 -40.31 18.51
N PRO A 961 91.74 -40.08 19.05
CA PRO A 961 92.78 -41.10 19.13
C PRO A 961 92.42 -42.19 20.16
N PRO A 962 92.79 -43.45 19.92
CA PRO A 962 92.50 -44.55 20.84
C PRO A 962 93.39 -44.47 22.10
N SER A 963 92.75 -44.39 23.28
CA SER A 963 93.42 -44.64 24.56
C SER A 963 93.89 -46.11 24.64
N PRO A 964 95.10 -46.39 25.17
CA PRO A 964 95.79 -47.66 24.95
C PRO A 964 95.22 -48.84 25.74
N SER A 965 95.33 -50.02 25.14
CA SER A 965 94.96 -51.30 25.75
C SER A 965 96.02 -51.84 26.71
N SER A 966 95.61 -52.30 27.89
CA SER A 966 96.39 -53.22 28.71
C SER A 966 95.88 -54.65 28.51
N SER A 967 96.57 -55.40 27.65
CA SER A 967 96.31 -56.82 27.40
C SER A 967 96.64 -57.69 28.63
N ASN A 968 95.81 -58.69 28.92
CA ASN A 968 96.37 -60.04 29.07
C ASN A 968 95.39 -61.17 28.69
N ASN A 969 95.94 -62.27 28.18
CA ASN A 969 95.20 -63.46 27.73
C ASN A 969 95.28 -64.59 28.76
N GLY A 970 94.33 -65.52 28.73
CA GLY A 970 94.39 -66.74 29.55
C GLY A 970 93.24 -67.71 29.26
N PHE A 971 93.56 -68.80 28.56
CA PHE A 971 92.72 -70.00 28.37
C PHE A 971 92.02 -70.41 29.68
N HIS A 972 90.76 -70.86 29.66
CA HIS A 972 90.39 -72.07 28.90
C HIS A 972 88.93 -72.14 28.42
#